data_AF-A0A1S1UAX5-F1
#
_entry.id   AF-A0A1S1UAX5-F1
#
_cell.length_a   1.000
_cell.length_b   1.000
_cell.length_c   1.000
_cell.angle_alpha   90.00
_cell.angle_beta   90.00
_cell.angle_gamma   90.00
#
_symmetry.space_group_name_H-M   'P 1'
#
loop_
_entity.id
_entity.type
_entity.pdbx_description
1 polymer ?
#
loop_
_entity_poly.entity_id
_entity_poly.type
_entity_poly.pdbx_seq_one_letter_code
_entity_poly.pdbx_strand_id
1 'polypeptide(L)'
;MFSWMRQILRTFILLWWLCAASLACADEPPPLIKVMPLGDSLTAGYPLQPERSYRLQLLTDLLAAGRKIDYVGAGHDPSDPPNYLAHQGIEGATVDRITSDAAWNTYNPAIILLMAGTNDFRQVNVSSGLGALGLVTLASALDTLIQKINKDYQDRGQKVEIFASSIPPMGYPREGSGPTVTHTLLNYLNSQGLSFAIVGGQSGAVDQAKFTSAVNAFIARRKLNPNPGSIFKAADADGDAVLTATEYEVALRLLGEFIVNKYINDYNNNVRTLTMQHNNTHFVDAGPQLTLADFTDGTHPATQQGYDKLAPAWLASLQAFFESNTHYWINGNGFWAEGNNWSETPDGPGGTVQPTGGTVYLLQHDDIDRTVIRDSEAAPAQLLDLRIDATGTGNMTLRVQADLEAMLTVVGMAGKGRLDQTDGTMITPTLLLGAEAGSSGTYVLDGLDTTLRSEVEDIAFNGSGSFTQENGSNDVLRRLTLGYNAGGFGSYTLNEGTLSSNEEWVGMDGTGMFIQNGGTHRIEAKGPTTSGFEGTLSIGGGHSGYTLARGALSALFIYNNGTFDYTGGTLQAQFVNNGVLRLRGIRQIKGDLFLPLNGQIQLPDAFASGTPTRLEVENGAELEGEIYVTLAPGVTLRPGDSTEILRAGGGISPVPGVLRLPVLPGKLILRGELVELNHALRITVGEVNCADVELVRLRLGQRGPRVNGDVNNDGVVDVRDLAILARKLPAGAACSF
;
A
#
# COMPACT_ATOMS: atom_id res chain seq x y z
N MET A 1 -55.41 -15.56 17.36
CA MET A 1 -54.71 -14.28 17.06
C MET A 1 -53.39 -14.06 17.81
N PHE A 2 -53.04 -14.81 18.86
CA PHE A 2 -51.83 -14.53 19.67
C PHE A 2 -50.56 -15.38 19.36
N SER A 3 -50.62 -16.33 18.43
CA SER A 3 -49.46 -17.18 18.06
C SER A 3 -48.62 -16.60 16.91
N TRP A 4 -49.26 -15.91 15.97
CA TRP A 4 -48.60 -15.42 14.75
C TRP A 4 -47.76 -14.15 14.99
N MET A 5 -48.20 -13.25 15.89
CA MET A 5 -47.44 -12.06 16.28
C MET A 5 -46.14 -12.38 17.04
N ARG A 6 -46.09 -13.48 17.81
CA ARG A 6 -44.85 -13.90 18.51
C ARG A 6 -43.82 -14.52 17.58
N GLN A 7 -44.25 -15.12 16.47
CA GLN A 7 -43.34 -15.64 15.45
C GLN A 7 -42.75 -14.49 14.64
N ILE A 8 -43.58 -13.54 14.18
CA ILE A 8 -43.11 -12.35 13.46
C ILE A 8 -42.18 -11.47 14.31
N LEU A 9 -42.44 -11.28 15.61
CA LEU A 9 -41.53 -10.54 16.49
C LEU A 9 -40.20 -11.27 16.71
N ARG A 10 -40.19 -12.62 16.74
CA ARG A 10 -38.95 -13.41 16.85
C ARG A 10 -38.16 -13.40 15.55
N THR A 11 -38.80 -13.47 14.38
CA THR A 11 -38.11 -13.31 13.10
C THR A 11 -37.62 -11.88 12.89
N PHE A 12 -38.37 -10.86 13.30
CA PHE A 12 -37.89 -9.47 13.23
C PHE A 12 -36.75 -9.18 14.21
N ILE A 13 -36.76 -9.71 15.43
CA ILE A 13 -35.64 -9.52 16.38
C ILE A 13 -34.40 -10.32 15.94
N LEU A 14 -34.57 -11.50 15.34
CA LEU A 14 -33.45 -12.23 14.72
C LEU A 14 -32.92 -11.55 13.45
N LEU A 15 -33.78 -11.01 12.58
CA LEU A 15 -33.37 -10.24 11.39
C LEU A 15 -32.75 -8.88 11.77
N TRP A 16 -33.16 -8.27 12.88
CA TRP A 16 -32.54 -7.04 13.38
C TRP A 16 -31.20 -7.33 14.07
N TRP A 17 -31.03 -8.49 14.73
CA TRP A 17 -29.72 -8.95 15.21
C TRP A 17 -28.80 -9.43 14.07
N LEU A 18 -29.32 -10.04 13.01
CA LEU A 18 -28.56 -10.44 11.82
C LEU A 18 -28.14 -9.23 10.96
N CYS A 19 -28.98 -8.18 10.87
CA CYS A 19 -28.60 -6.91 10.21
C CYS A 19 -27.76 -5.97 11.10
N ALA A 20 -27.85 -6.07 12.44
CA ALA A 20 -26.97 -5.31 13.34
C ALA A 20 -25.61 -6.00 13.54
N ALA A 21 -25.51 -7.32 13.39
CA ALA A 21 -24.24 -8.04 13.37
C ALA A 21 -23.46 -7.82 12.06
N SER A 22 -24.14 -7.49 10.95
CA SER A 22 -23.49 -7.15 9.67
C SER A 22 -23.05 -5.69 9.54
N LEU A 23 -23.20 -4.88 10.59
CA LEU A 23 -22.78 -3.46 10.63
C LEU A 23 -21.76 -3.16 11.73
N ALA A 24 -21.20 -4.19 12.37
CA ALA A 24 -20.12 -4.07 13.35
C ALA A 24 -19.04 -5.15 13.14
N CYS A 25 -18.52 -5.22 11.93
CA CYS A 25 -17.16 -5.67 11.65
C CYS A 25 -16.66 -4.80 10.50
N ALA A 26 -16.37 -3.54 10.82
CA ALA A 26 -15.31 -2.87 10.08
C ALA A 26 -14.05 -3.66 10.44
N ASP A 27 -13.66 -4.56 9.54
CA ASP A 27 -12.41 -5.29 9.59
C ASP A 27 -11.28 -4.35 9.99
N GLU A 28 -10.58 -4.65 11.09
CA GLU A 28 -9.36 -3.93 11.41
C GLU A 28 -8.39 -4.08 10.23
N PRO A 29 -7.75 -2.98 9.77
CA PRO A 29 -6.71 -3.05 8.76
C PRO A 29 -5.62 -4.04 9.22
N PRO A 30 -4.87 -4.62 8.27
CA PRO A 30 -3.83 -5.59 8.59
C PRO A 30 -2.93 -5.08 9.74
N PRO A 31 -2.55 -5.86 10.78
CA PRO A 31 -1.59 -5.37 11.72
C PRO A 31 -0.35 -5.05 10.91
N LEU A 32 0.01 -3.79 10.97
CA LEU A 32 1.32 -3.31 10.60
C LEU A 32 2.16 -3.46 11.88
N ILE A 33 3.47 -3.58 11.75
CA ILE A 33 4.36 -3.53 12.91
C ILE A 33 4.09 -2.20 13.64
N LYS A 34 3.54 -2.30 14.85
CA LYS A 34 3.23 -1.14 15.68
C LYS A 34 4.54 -0.55 16.18
N VAL A 35 4.90 0.60 15.64
CA VAL A 35 6.07 1.37 16.01
C VAL A 35 5.62 2.56 16.84
N MET A 36 6.17 2.74 18.03
CA MET A 36 5.90 3.93 18.85
C MET A 36 7.11 4.85 18.84
N PRO A 37 7.05 6.00 18.14
CA PRO A 37 7.94 7.11 18.40
C PRO A 37 7.66 7.67 19.79
N LEU A 38 8.55 7.39 20.74
CA LEU A 38 8.39 7.77 22.15
C LEU A 38 9.44 8.81 22.51
N GLY A 39 9.01 9.98 22.97
CA GLY A 39 9.97 11.02 23.30
C GLY A 39 9.36 12.34 23.71
N ASP A 40 10.13 13.39 23.48
CA ASP A 40 9.75 14.76 23.82
C ASP A 40 9.31 15.58 22.58
N SER A 41 9.48 16.90 22.64
CA SER A 41 9.17 17.84 21.57
C SER A 41 9.90 17.56 20.26
N LEU A 42 11.09 16.94 20.29
CA LEU A 42 11.79 16.54 19.06
C LEU A 42 11.07 15.39 18.36
N THR A 43 10.48 14.46 19.12
CA THR A 43 9.65 13.37 18.57
C THR A 43 8.31 13.90 18.09
N ALA A 44 7.72 14.88 18.78
CA ALA A 44 6.52 15.56 18.32
C ALA A 44 6.77 16.31 17.01
N GLY A 45 7.88 17.05 16.88
CA GLY A 45 8.17 17.87 15.70
C GLY A 45 7.96 19.37 15.93
N TYR A 46 7.85 19.78 17.19
CA TYR A 46 7.74 21.18 17.60
C TYR A 46 8.94 22.02 17.11
N PRO A 47 8.78 23.30 16.70
CA PRO A 47 7.56 24.08 16.69
C PRO A 47 6.79 24.00 15.36
N LEU A 48 7.12 23.06 14.47
CA LEU A 48 6.49 22.97 13.17
C LEU A 48 5.02 22.63 13.30
N GLN A 49 4.19 23.22 12.43
CA GLN A 49 2.78 22.89 12.30
C GLN A 49 2.49 22.60 10.82
N PRO A 50 2.02 21.40 10.46
CA PRO A 50 1.80 20.25 11.35
C PRO A 50 3.10 19.63 11.91
N GLU A 51 2.98 19.01 13.07
CA GLU A 51 4.05 18.33 13.81
C GLU A 51 4.41 16.98 13.17
N ARG A 52 5.29 17.02 12.16
CA ARG A 52 5.69 15.82 11.39
C ARG A 52 6.96 15.15 11.89
N SER A 53 7.89 15.93 12.48
CA SER A 53 9.18 15.45 12.98
C SER A 53 10.00 14.67 11.91
N TYR A 54 11.00 13.92 12.34
CA TYR A 54 11.76 12.96 11.53
C TYR A 54 10.88 11.80 11.02
N ARG A 55 9.70 11.62 11.62
CA ARG A 55 8.79 10.50 11.38
C ARG A 55 8.30 10.46 9.93
N LEU A 56 8.08 11.63 9.31
CA LEU A 56 7.71 11.72 7.89
C LEU A 56 8.77 11.13 6.97
N GLN A 57 10.02 11.58 7.10
CA GLN A 57 11.11 11.10 6.25
C GLN A 57 11.42 9.63 6.56
N LEU A 58 11.41 9.23 7.83
CA LEU A 58 11.63 7.83 8.22
C LEU A 58 10.56 6.89 7.66
N LEU A 59 9.28 7.30 7.71
CA LEU A 59 8.19 6.53 7.10
C LEU A 59 8.38 6.41 5.58
N THR A 60 8.74 7.51 4.92
CA THR A 60 9.02 7.53 3.48
C THR A 60 10.14 6.56 3.12
N ASP A 61 11.23 6.57 3.87
CA ASP A 61 12.41 5.73 3.62
C ASP A 61 12.12 4.25 3.92
N LEU A 62 11.38 3.96 4.99
CA LEU A 62 10.93 2.61 5.30
C LEU A 62 10.02 2.07 4.20
N LEU A 63 9.04 2.85 3.74
CA LEU A 63 8.16 2.45 2.63
C LEU A 63 8.95 2.19 1.34
N ALA A 64 9.95 3.04 1.03
CA ALA A 64 10.83 2.83 -0.11
C ALA A 64 11.68 1.55 0.02
N ALA A 65 12.05 1.17 1.25
CA ALA A 65 12.71 -0.11 1.56
C ALA A 65 11.73 -1.30 1.63
N GLY A 66 10.47 -1.14 1.22
CA GLY A 66 9.44 -2.18 1.29
C GLY A 66 8.94 -2.45 2.71
N ARG A 67 9.17 -1.52 3.65
CA ARG A 67 8.80 -1.63 5.06
C ARG A 67 7.61 -0.71 5.40
N LYS A 68 6.40 -1.28 5.49
CA LYS A 68 5.21 -0.66 6.07
C LYS A 68 5.12 -0.81 7.59
N ILE A 69 4.93 0.29 8.30
CA ILE A 69 4.78 0.31 9.76
C ILE A 69 3.51 1.08 10.12
N ASP A 70 2.95 0.80 11.30
CA ASP A 70 1.89 1.60 11.90
C ASP A 70 2.49 2.38 13.06
N TYR A 71 2.55 3.69 12.91
CA TYR A 71 2.93 4.52 14.03
C TYR A 71 1.79 4.59 15.04
N VAL A 72 2.09 4.35 16.31
CA VAL A 72 1.11 4.39 17.40
C VAL A 72 1.48 5.40 18.48
N GLY A 73 0.46 6.04 19.05
CA GLY A 73 0.59 7.02 20.13
C GLY A 73 -0.61 7.96 20.19
N ALA A 74 -0.66 8.80 21.22
CA ALA A 74 -1.76 9.74 21.43
C ALA A 74 -1.64 11.02 20.56
N GLY A 75 -0.42 11.42 20.22
CA GLY A 75 -0.15 12.54 19.32
C GLY A 75 -0.45 12.16 17.87
N HIS A 76 -1.25 12.96 17.19
CA HIS A 76 -1.61 12.77 15.78
C HIS A 76 -1.92 14.13 15.13
N ASP A 77 -1.67 14.23 13.83
CA ASP A 77 -2.05 15.41 13.04
C ASP A 77 -3.54 15.27 12.62
N PRO A 78 -4.43 16.20 12.98
CA PRO A 78 -5.85 16.13 12.58
C PRO A 78 -6.07 16.19 11.06
N SER A 79 -5.05 16.60 10.29
CA SER A 79 -5.04 16.59 8.82
C SER A 79 -4.50 15.29 8.20
N ASP A 80 -4.11 14.32 9.04
CA ASP A 80 -3.68 12.96 8.70
C ASP A 80 -4.72 11.92 9.20
N PRO A 81 -5.88 11.79 8.53
CA PRO A 81 -7.03 11.01 9.03
C PRO A 81 -6.75 9.51 9.34
N PRO A 82 -5.76 8.84 8.72
CA PRO A 82 -5.38 7.48 9.07
C PRO A 82 -4.37 7.36 10.22
N ASN A 83 -3.89 8.48 10.79
CA ASN A 83 -2.82 8.54 11.80
C ASN A 83 -1.47 7.96 11.32
N TYR A 84 -1.12 8.13 10.04
CA TYR A 84 0.15 7.63 9.49
C TYR A 84 1.39 8.20 10.19
N LEU A 85 1.24 9.34 10.88
CA LEU A 85 2.27 9.96 11.70
C LEU A 85 1.84 10.04 13.17
N ALA A 86 1.21 9.00 13.73
CA ALA A 86 1.00 8.99 15.17
C ALA A 86 2.33 8.99 15.94
N HIS A 87 2.31 9.44 17.19
CA HIS A 87 3.50 9.43 18.06
C HIS A 87 3.12 9.58 19.53
N GLN A 88 4.05 9.23 20.40
CA GLN A 88 4.03 9.58 21.82
C GLN A 88 5.16 10.57 22.14
N GLY A 89 5.15 11.69 21.43
CA GLY A 89 6.03 12.83 21.70
C GLY A 89 5.33 13.82 22.62
N ILE A 90 5.87 14.07 23.82
CA ILE A 90 5.27 14.98 24.80
C ILE A 90 6.15 16.23 24.91
N GLU A 91 5.67 17.35 24.41
CA GLU A 91 6.40 18.61 24.47
C GLU A 91 6.84 18.97 25.90
N GLY A 92 8.12 19.32 26.05
CA GLY A 92 8.69 19.70 27.35
C GLY A 92 8.89 18.54 28.34
N ALA A 93 8.53 17.31 28.00
CA ALA A 93 8.64 16.17 28.91
C ALA A 93 10.10 15.77 29.17
N THR A 94 10.40 15.53 30.45
CA THR A 94 11.62 14.84 30.90
C THR A 94 11.43 13.32 30.79
N VAL A 95 12.51 12.56 30.94
CA VAL A 95 12.45 11.09 30.96
C VAL A 95 11.48 10.57 32.03
N ASP A 96 11.45 11.18 33.22
CA ASP A 96 10.54 10.78 34.30
C ASP A 96 9.05 10.99 33.93
N ARG A 97 8.75 12.08 33.21
CA ARG A 97 7.38 12.34 32.72
C ARG A 97 6.95 11.31 31.70
N ILE A 98 7.83 10.95 30.76
CA ILE A 98 7.59 9.89 29.77
C ILE A 98 7.38 8.54 30.47
N THR A 99 8.20 8.25 31.49
CA THR A 99 8.10 7.01 32.30
C THR A 99 6.76 6.89 33.01
N SER A 100 6.24 8.00 33.52
CA SER A 100 4.96 8.05 34.24
C SER A 100 3.75 7.94 33.31
N ASP A 101 3.87 8.43 32.06
CA ASP A 101 2.81 8.37 31.05
C ASP A 101 2.55 6.93 30.59
N ALA A 102 3.62 6.14 30.43
CA ALA A 102 3.57 4.71 30.18
C ALA A 102 2.66 4.29 29.00
N ALA A 103 2.58 5.12 27.95
CA ALA A 103 1.69 4.92 26.81
C ALA A 103 1.86 3.57 26.08
N TRP A 104 3.03 2.94 26.18
CA TRP A 104 3.27 1.60 25.63
C TRP A 104 2.29 0.55 26.19
N ASN A 105 1.75 0.76 27.39
CA ASN A 105 0.72 -0.12 27.95
C ASN A 105 -0.64 0.03 27.26
N THR A 106 -0.93 1.19 26.68
CA THR A 106 -2.16 1.47 25.94
C THR A 106 -2.07 0.99 24.50
N TYR A 107 -0.98 1.35 23.81
CA TYR A 107 -0.86 1.14 22.36
C TYR A 107 -0.14 -0.16 21.97
N ASN A 108 0.53 -0.81 22.93
CA ASN A 108 1.20 -2.09 22.77
C ASN A 108 2.10 -2.22 21.52
N PRO A 109 3.10 -1.34 21.33
CA PRO A 109 3.99 -1.40 20.18
C PRO A 109 4.90 -2.64 20.21
N ALA A 110 5.32 -3.11 19.03
CA ALA A 110 6.37 -4.11 18.88
C ALA A 110 7.77 -3.45 18.90
N ILE A 111 7.88 -2.21 18.42
CA ILE A 111 9.12 -1.43 18.36
C ILE A 111 8.90 -0.06 19.01
N ILE A 112 9.83 0.39 19.85
CA ILE A 112 9.85 1.75 20.41
C ILE A 112 11.05 2.51 19.85
N LEU A 113 10.81 3.69 19.25
CA LEU A 113 11.84 4.64 18.85
C LEU A 113 11.96 5.70 19.94
N LEU A 114 12.92 5.52 20.85
CA LEU A 114 13.07 6.32 22.06
C LEU A 114 14.09 7.45 21.87
N MET A 115 13.62 8.70 21.94
CA MET A 115 14.47 9.90 21.99
C MET A 115 14.03 10.81 23.14
N ALA A 116 14.79 10.79 24.24
CA ALA A 116 14.47 11.52 25.45
C ALA A 116 15.74 12.00 26.17
N GLY A 117 15.60 12.96 27.07
CA GLY A 117 16.70 13.56 27.84
C GLY A 117 16.98 15.02 27.51
N THR A 118 16.41 15.55 26.42
CA THR A 118 16.60 16.96 26.02
C THR A 118 16.09 17.90 27.10
N ASN A 119 14.88 17.67 27.62
CA ASN A 119 14.30 18.54 28.66
C ASN A 119 14.94 18.35 30.03
N ASP A 120 15.47 17.15 30.32
CA ASP A 120 16.28 16.89 31.50
C ASP A 120 17.52 17.80 31.52
N PHE A 121 18.10 18.13 30.36
CA PHE A 121 19.11 19.18 30.25
C PHE A 121 18.52 20.60 30.31
N ARG A 122 17.45 20.89 29.55
CA ARG A 122 16.90 22.26 29.44
C ARG A 122 16.46 22.86 30.77
N GLN A 123 15.93 22.03 31.66
CA GLN A 123 15.34 22.45 32.93
C GLN A 123 16.36 22.54 34.08
N VAL A 124 17.63 22.14 33.85
CA VAL A 124 18.67 22.16 34.90
C VAL A 124 19.03 23.59 35.27
N ASN A 125 19.08 23.85 36.58
CA ASN A 125 19.64 25.09 37.13
C ASN A 125 21.11 24.88 37.52
N VAL A 126 22.03 25.62 36.89
CA VAL A 126 23.48 25.53 37.15
C VAL A 126 24.06 26.75 37.88
N SER A 127 23.22 27.60 38.46
CA SER A 127 23.65 28.84 39.13
C SER A 127 24.68 28.63 40.26
N SER A 128 24.65 27.45 40.92
CA SER A 128 25.59 27.07 41.98
C SER A 128 26.74 26.17 41.51
N GLY A 129 26.73 25.71 40.25
CA GLY A 129 27.78 24.88 39.65
C GLY A 129 27.28 23.87 38.63
N LEU A 130 28.22 23.23 37.92
CA LEU A 130 27.95 22.30 36.81
C LEU A 130 27.58 20.86 37.26
N GLY A 131 27.53 20.58 38.56
CA GLY A 131 27.31 19.22 39.08
C GLY A 131 25.97 18.61 38.67
N ALA A 132 24.92 19.43 38.57
CA ALA A 132 23.60 18.99 38.15
C ALA A 132 23.58 18.48 36.70
N LEU A 133 24.37 19.08 35.79
CA LEU A 133 24.55 18.54 34.43
C LEU A 133 25.20 17.17 34.47
N GLY A 134 26.20 16.99 35.33
CA GLY A 134 26.86 15.69 35.55
C GLY A 134 25.90 14.59 36.00
N LEU A 135 24.87 14.90 36.79
CA LEU A 135 23.87 13.91 37.20
C LEU A 135 23.00 13.46 36.02
N VAL A 136 22.58 14.39 35.15
CA VAL A 136 21.83 14.06 33.93
C VAL A 136 22.66 13.15 33.02
N THR A 137 23.97 13.39 32.90
CA THR A 137 24.82 12.55 32.02
C THR A 137 24.84 11.08 32.39
N LEU A 138 24.53 10.71 33.63
CA LEU A 138 24.51 9.31 34.06
C LEU A 138 23.43 8.48 33.36
N ALA A 139 22.45 9.12 32.69
CA ALA A 139 21.34 8.48 32.00
C ALA A 139 20.52 7.51 32.89
N SER A 140 20.58 7.66 34.21
CA SER A 140 19.90 6.77 35.18
C SER A 140 18.37 6.78 35.05
N ALA A 141 17.78 7.92 34.72
CA ALA A 141 16.35 8.01 34.42
C ALA A 141 15.98 7.22 33.16
N LEU A 142 16.84 7.24 32.12
CA LEU A 142 16.62 6.49 30.88
C LEU A 142 16.74 4.98 31.11
N ASP A 143 17.70 4.55 31.91
CA ASP A 143 17.82 3.15 32.34
C ASP A 143 16.57 2.70 33.12
N THR A 144 16.07 3.55 34.03
CA THR A 144 14.82 3.28 34.77
C THR A 144 13.62 3.15 33.83
N LEU A 145 13.52 4.00 32.79
CA LEU A 145 12.49 3.91 31.76
C LEU A 145 12.58 2.58 31.00
N ILE A 146 13.76 2.21 30.49
CA ILE A 146 13.98 0.96 29.76
C ILE A 146 13.63 -0.26 30.63
N GLN A 147 14.08 -0.28 31.88
CA GLN A 147 13.75 -1.35 32.82
C GLN A 147 12.24 -1.44 33.08
N LYS A 148 11.55 -0.30 33.21
CA LYS A 148 10.09 -0.28 33.37
C LYS A 148 9.37 -0.83 32.14
N ILE A 149 9.77 -0.41 30.92
CA ILE A 149 9.22 -0.94 29.67
C ILE A 149 9.41 -2.47 29.65
N ASN A 150 10.63 -2.94 29.86
CA ASN A 150 10.94 -4.38 29.86
C ASN A 150 10.13 -5.16 30.90
N LYS A 151 9.98 -4.62 32.12
CA LYS A 151 9.15 -5.20 33.18
C LYS A 151 7.68 -5.30 32.76
N ASP A 152 7.11 -4.24 32.21
CA ASP A 152 5.71 -4.17 31.79
C ASP A 152 5.40 -5.17 30.64
N TYR A 153 6.35 -5.38 29.71
CA TYR A 153 6.22 -6.39 28.65
C TYR A 153 6.40 -7.82 29.18
N GLN A 154 7.37 -8.03 30.08
CA GLN A 154 7.60 -9.32 30.71
C GLN A 154 6.38 -9.77 31.52
N ASP A 155 5.76 -8.87 32.30
CA ASP A 155 4.57 -9.17 33.11
C ASP A 155 3.36 -9.56 32.23
N ARG A 156 3.34 -9.14 30.96
CA ARG A 156 2.33 -9.51 29.96
C ARG A 156 2.71 -10.72 29.10
N GLY A 157 3.90 -11.28 29.27
CA GLY A 157 4.41 -12.36 28.42
C GLY A 157 4.68 -11.94 26.98
N GLN A 158 4.95 -10.65 26.75
CA GLN A 158 5.17 -10.04 25.44
C GLN A 158 6.63 -9.62 25.27
N LYS A 159 7.03 -9.30 24.04
CA LYS A 159 8.36 -8.78 23.69
C LYS A 159 8.25 -7.38 23.08
N VAL A 160 9.32 -6.61 23.21
CA VAL A 160 9.48 -5.29 22.60
C VAL A 160 10.94 -5.04 22.26
N GLU A 161 11.19 -4.36 21.16
CA GLU A 161 12.51 -3.89 20.76
C GLU A 161 12.60 -2.37 20.95
N ILE A 162 13.67 -1.90 21.58
CA ILE A 162 13.83 -0.49 21.97
C ILE A 162 15.03 0.10 21.24
N PHE A 163 14.77 1.01 20.31
CA PHE A 163 15.81 1.78 19.64
C PHE A 163 15.99 3.10 20.39
N ALA A 164 17.06 3.22 21.17
CA ALA A 164 17.33 4.41 21.99
C ALA A 164 18.37 5.31 21.32
N SER A 165 17.99 6.56 21.10
CA SER A 165 18.78 7.53 20.35
C SER A 165 19.66 8.41 21.23
N SER A 166 20.82 8.82 20.71
CA SER A 166 21.50 10.05 21.15
C SER A 166 20.61 11.28 20.93
N ILE A 167 20.80 12.32 21.74
CA ILE A 167 20.08 13.59 21.61
C ILE A 167 20.93 14.65 20.88
N PRO A 168 20.30 15.60 20.18
CA PRO A 168 20.99 16.68 19.46
C PRO A 168 21.77 17.64 20.37
N PRO A 169 22.71 18.43 19.82
CA PRO A 169 23.33 19.53 20.55
C PRO A 169 22.32 20.61 20.95
N MET A 170 22.69 21.48 21.88
CA MET A 170 21.87 22.60 22.37
C MET A 170 22.65 23.92 22.30
N GLY A 171 21.98 24.98 21.85
CA GLY A 171 22.55 26.32 21.64
C GLY A 171 21.92 27.38 22.55
N TYR A 172 22.41 28.62 22.43
CA TYR A 172 21.80 29.78 23.09
C TYR A 172 20.78 30.45 22.16
N PRO A 173 19.52 30.66 22.62
CA PRO A 173 18.56 31.42 21.85
C PRO A 173 18.95 32.90 21.78
N ARG A 174 18.47 33.60 20.74
CA ARG A 174 18.80 35.00 20.50
C ARG A 174 18.13 35.97 21.50
N GLU A 175 17.03 35.60 22.15
CA GLU A 175 16.27 36.44 23.10
C GLU A 175 15.71 35.63 24.30
N GLY A 176 15.30 36.32 25.38
CA GLY A 176 15.08 35.83 26.76
C GLY A 176 13.99 34.77 27.03
N SER A 177 13.69 33.89 26.07
CA SER A 177 12.79 32.73 26.18
C SER A 177 13.54 31.37 26.24
N GLY A 178 14.83 31.40 26.57
CA GLY A 178 15.69 30.22 26.50
C GLY A 178 15.58 29.22 27.66
N PRO A 179 16.18 28.02 27.50
CA PRO A 179 16.27 27.01 28.55
C PRO A 179 16.81 27.56 29.88
N THR A 180 16.35 27.02 31.01
CA THR A 180 16.86 27.36 32.34
C THR A 180 18.37 27.17 32.42
N VAL A 181 18.89 26.11 31.79
CA VAL A 181 20.33 25.82 31.76
C VAL A 181 21.15 26.91 31.10
N THR A 182 20.74 27.41 29.94
CA THR A 182 21.53 28.42 29.20
C THR A 182 21.54 29.75 29.96
N HIS A 183 20.39 30.18 30.49
CA HIS A 183 20.29 31.40 31.29
C HIS A 183 21.13 31.32 32.59
N THR A 184 20.95 30.26 33.37
CA THR A 184 21.67 30.11 34.64
C THR A 184 23.16 29.86 34.43
N LEU A 185 23.56 29.27 33.30
CA LEU A 185 24.97 29.08 32.94
C LEU A 185 25.66 30.41 32.64
N LEU A 186 25.04 31.34 31.91
CA LEU A 186 25.63 32.67 31.70
C LEU A 186 25.83 33.41 33.03
N ASN A 187 24.81 33.38 33.90
CA ASN A 187 24.90 33.99 35.23
C ASN A 187 26.01 33.33 36.06
N TYR A 188 26.13 32.00 35.98
CA TYR A 188 27.20 31.26 36.63
C TYR A 188 28.58 31.68 36.11
N LEU A 189 28.81 31.69 34.79
CA LEU A 189 30.09 32.12 34.20
C LEU A 189 30.48 33.54 34.64
N ASN A 190 29.52 34.48 34.61
CA ASN A 190 29.71 35.83 35.11
C ASN A 190 30.13 35.86 36.59
N SER A 191 29.48 35.06 37.44
CA SER A 191 29.83 34.93 38.86
C SER A 191 31.23 34.33 39.10
N GLN A 192 31.75 33.57 38.13
CA GLN A 192 33.09 32.98 38.19
C GLN A 192 34.19 33.94 37.71
N GLY A 193 33.87 35.23 37.55
CA GLY A 193 34.84 36.25 37.16
C GLY A 193 35.01 36.43 35.66
N LEU A 194 34.14 35.84 34.85
CA LEU A 194 34.17 35.97 33.38
C LEU A 194 33.29 37.11 32.87
N SER A 195 32.83 38.06 33.68
CA SER A 195 32.03 39.19 33.16
C SER A 195 32.90 40.24 32.48
N PHE A 196 32.33 40.97 31.51
CA PHE A 196 33.05 42.01 30.75
C PHE A 196 33.69 43.06 31.67
N ALA A 197 32.98 43.50 32.71
CA ALA A 197 33.48 44.48 33.67
C ALA A 197 34.70 43.99 34.46
N ILE A 198 34.80 42.68 34.71
CA ILE A 198 35.92 42.08 35.44
C ILE A 198 37.11 41.89 34.50
N VAL A 199 36.88 41.33 33.30
CA VAL A 199 37.96 40.99 32.36
C VAL A 199 38.51 42.22 31.64
N GLY A 200 37.66 43.19 31.29
CA GLY A 200 38.04 44.42 30.59
C GLY A 200 38.73 45.46 31.49
N GLY A 201 38.55 45.36 32.81
CA GLY A 201 39.14 46.28 33.80
C GLY A 201 38.80 47.76 33.53
N GLN A 202 39.70 48.68 33.92
CA GLN A 202 39.50 50.13 33.74
C GLN A 202 39.48 50.59 32.27
N SER A 203 40.04 49.79 31.34
CA SER A 203 40.12 50.12 29.91
C SER A 203 38.83 49.87 29.13
N GLY A 204 37.90 49.05 29.66
CA GLY A 204 36.64 48.73 28.98
C GLY A 204 36.79 47.99 27.65
N ALA A 205 37.94 47.34 27.39
CA ALA A 205 38.21 46.59 26.17
C ALA A 205 38.91 45.25 26.51
N VAL A 206 38.49 44.16 25.84
CA VAL A 206 39.00 42.80 26.08
C VAL A 206 39.74 42.28 24.85
N ASP A 207 41.08 42.25 24.91
CA ASP A 207 41.90 41.60 23.88
C ASP A 207 41.92 40.07 24.02
N GLN A 208 42.44 39.38 22.99
CA GLN A 208 42.49 37.93 22.93
C GLN A 208 43.29 37.30 24.08
N ALA A 209 44.35 37.95 24.56
CA ALA A 209 45.18 37.43 25.65
C ALA A 209 44.44 37.48 26.98
N LYS A 210 43.73 38.58 27.27
CA LYS A 210 42.86 38.72 28.45
C LYS A 210 41.75 37.68 28.44
N PHE A 211 41.03 37.54 27.32
CA PHE A 211 39.98 36.53 27.18
C PHE A 211 40.52 35.11 27.39
N THR A 212 41.60 34.77 26.68
CA THR A 212 42.23 33.44 26.77
C THR A 212 42.69 33.12 28.19
N SER A 213 43.32 34.07 28.87
CA SER A 213 43.78 33.91 30.25
C SER A 213 42.61 33.67 31.21
N ALA A 214 41.54 34.46 31.10
CA ALA A 214 40.34 34.34 31.94
C ALA A 214 39.64 32.98 31.74
N VAL A 215 39.43 32.57 30.48
CA VAL A 215 38.82 31.26 30.17
C VAL A 215 39.71 30.12 30.65
N ASN A 216 41.03 30.18 30.42
CA ASN A 216 41.98 29.17 30.89
C ASN A 216 41.97 29.02 32.41
N ALA A 217 41.90 30.13 33.15
CA ALA A 217 41.80 30.12 34.60
C ALA A 217 40.51 29.43 35.09
N PHE A 218 39.39 29.63 34.38
CA PHE A 218 38.12 28.95 34.68
C PHE A 218 38.18 27.45 34.38
N ILE A 219 38.73 27.02 33.23
CA ILE A 219 38.68 25.61 32.80
C ILE A 219 39.72 24.70 33.44
N ALA A 220 40.84 25.24 33.97
CA ALA A 220 41.97 24.47 34.51
C ALA A 220 41.61 23.44 35.59
N ARG A 221 40.42 23.53 36.20
CA ARG A 221 39.93 22.62 37.26
C ARG A 221 38.67 21.83 36.87
N ARG A 222 38.22 21.89 35.62
CA ARG A 222 36.86 21.46 35.23
C ARG A 222 36.78 20.36 34.16
N LYS A 223 37.92 19.80 33.72
CA LYS A 223 37.99 18.82 32.60
C LYS A 223 37.30 19.33 31.33
N LEU A 224 37.37 20.64 31.09
CA LEU A 224 36.90 21.31 29.88
C LEU A 224 38.13 21.73 29.07
N ASN A 225 38.05 21.64 27.74
CA ASN A 225 39.14 22.03 26.85
C ASN A 225 38.64 22.77 25.59
N PRO A 226 37.87 23.87 25.73
CA PRO A 226 37.54 24.71 24.58
C PRO A 226 38.81 25.34 24.00
N ASN A 227 38.78 25.77 22.74
CA ASN A 227 39.80 26.65 22.17
C ASN A 227 39.39 28.11 22.36
N PRO A 228 39.97 28.85 23.34
CA PRO A 228 39.53 30.22 23.61
C PRO A 228 39.82 31.18 22.46
N GLY A 229 40.87 30.92 21.68
CA GLY A 229 41.19 31.71 20.49
C GLY A 229 40.14 31.58 19.38
N SER A 230 39.62 30.35 19.17
CA SER A 230 38.52 30.13 18.23
C SER A 230 37.23 30.81 18.69
N ILE A 231 36.93 30.77 19.99
CA ILE A 231 35.76 31.44 20.56
C ILE A 231 35.88 32.96 20.41
N PHE A 232 37.04 33.53 20.74
CA PHE A 232 37.31 34.95 20.56
C PHE A 232 37.09 35.37 19.11
N LYS A 233 37.72 34.67 18.17
CA LYS A 233 37.62 34.97 16.73
C LYS A 233 36.19 34.82 16.19
N ALA A 234 35.41 33.88 16.72
CA ALA A 234 34.02 33.68 16.29
C ALA A 234 33.08 34.77 16.83
N ALA A 235 33.46 35.45 17.91
CA ALA A 235 32.70 36.53 18.52
C ALA A 235 33.06 37.92 17.99
N ASP A 236 34.32 38.10 17.55
CA ASP A 236 34.87 39.31 16.93
C ASP A 236 34.23 39.55 15.54
N ALA A 237 33.24 40.45 15.50
CA ALA A 237 32.43 40.68 14.31
C ALA A 237 32.99 41.82 13.45
N ASP A 238 33.68 42.80 14.05
CA ASP A 238 34.27 43.94 13.36
C ASP A 238 35.74 43.72 12.95
N GLY A 239 36.41 42.71 13.51
CA GLY A 239 37.79 42.35 13.20
C GLY A 239 38.82 43.18 13.97
N ASP A 240 38.39 43.96 14.95
CA ASP A 240 39.28 44.71 15.82
C ASP A 240 39.94 43.77 16.84
N ALA A 241 41.18 44.07 17.23
CA ALA A 241 41.95 43.22 18.15
C ALA A 241 41.42 43.20 19.61
N VAL A 242 40.19 43.64 19.83
CA VAL A 242 39.50 43.73 21.12
C VAL A 242 38.00 43.47 20.93
N LEU A 243 37.37 42.76 21.88
CA LEU A 243 35.92 42.61 21.90
C LEU A 243 35.26 43.80 22.59
N THR A 244 34.20 44.32 21.96
CA THR A 244 33.21 45.18 22.61
C THR A 244 32.42 44.41 23.68
N ALA A 245 31.64 45.12 24.49
CA ALA A 245 30.77 44.48 25.48
C ALA A 245 29.79 43.48 24.84
N THR A 246 29.23 43.84 23.68
CA THR A 246 28.29 43.00 22.92
C THR A 246 28.97 41.74 22.38
N GLU A 247 30.15 41.87 21.77
CA GLU A 247 30.89 40.72 21.25
C GLU A 247 31.41 39.82 22.37
N TYR A 248 31.76 40.40 23.51
CA TYR A 248 32.15 39.62 24.69
C TYR A 248 30.99 38.77 25.23
N GLU A 249 29.74 39.28 25.20
CA GLU A 249 28.57 38.47 25.53
C GLU A 249 28.38 37.30 24.54
N VAL A 250 28.64 37.51 23.25
CA VAL A 250 28.64 36.44 22.25
C VAL A 250 29.72 35.39 22.57
N ALA A 251 30.93 35.82 22.93
CA ALA A 251 32.01 34.93 23.32
C ALA A 251 31.65 34.06 24.55
N LEU A 252 30.95 34.63 25.53
CA LEU A 252 30.47 33.87 26.69
C LEU A 252 29.36 32.87 26.34
N ARG A 253 28.46 33.22 25.41
CA ARG A 253 27.44 32.29 24.91
C ARG A 253 28.10 31.10 24.22
N LEU A 254 29.05 31.35 23.32
CA LEU A 254 29.82 30.30 22.64
C LEU A 254 30.58 29.39 23.62
N LEU A 255 31.15 29.95 24.71
CA LEU A 255 31.74 29.15 25.79
C LEU A 255 30.69 28.30 26.53
N GLY A 256 29.51 28.88 26.80
CA GLY A 256 28.38 28.16 27.39
C GLY A 256 27.90 27.00 26.52
N GLU A 257 27.78 27.22 25.20
CA GLU A 257 27.41 26.19 24.21
C GLU A 257 28.40 25.03 24.25
N PHE A 258 29.70 25.33 24.25
CA PHE A 258 30.73 24.30 24.38
C PHE A 258 30.54 23.46 25.65
N ILE A 259 30.26 24.10 26.78
CA ILE A 259 30.09 23.41 28.06
C ILE A 259 28.86 22.49 28.03
N VAL A 260 27.68 23.00 27.64
CA VAL A 260 26.45 22.21 27.59
C VAL A 260 26.61 21.03 26.64
N ASN A 261 27.13 21.27 25.43
CA ASN A 261 27.30 20.22 24.43
C ASN A 261 28.35 19.17 24.82
N LYS A 262 29.34 19.52 25.64
CA LYS A 262 30.23 18.52 26.24
C LYS A 262 29.44 17.54 27.12
N TYR A 263 28.53 18.03 27.97
CA TYR A 263 27.72 17.15 28.82
C TYR A 263 26.68 16.37 28.02
N ILE A 264 26.09 16.95 26.98
CA ILE A 264 25.22 16.21 26.05
C ILE A 264 25.99 15.07 25.37
N ASN A 265 27.24 15.30 24.95
CA ASN A 265 28.07 14.24 24.38
C ASN A 265 28.38 13.13 25.40
N ASP A 266 28.67 13.50 26.66
CA ASP A 266 28.86 12.52 27.73
C ASP A 266 27.57 11.70 27.97
N TYR A 267 26.41 12.35 27.96
CA TYR A 267 25.11 11.67 28.03
C TYR A 267 24.93 10.70 26.85
N ASN A 268 25.16 11.14 25.62
CA ASN A 268 25.04 10.32 24.41
C ASN A 268 25.96 9.08 24.45
N ASN A 269 27.18 9.23 24.96
CA ASN A 269 28.10 8.10 25.18
C ASN A 269 27.58 7.11 26.24
N ASN A 270 26.93 7.63 27.28
CA ASN A 270 26.30 6.80 28.30
C ASN A 270 25.02 6.11 27.80
N VAL A 271 24.22 6.76 26.94
CA VAL A 271 23.10 6.11 26.25
C VAL A 271 23.61 4.94 25.39
N ARG A 272 24.67 5.14 24.61
CA ARG A 272 25.31 4.07 23.83
C ARG A 272 25.74 2.91 24.73
N THR A 273 26.41 3.21 25.84
CA THR A 273 26.85 2.18 26.80
C THR A 273 25.66 1.45 27.43
N LEU A 274 24.61 2.18 27.80
CA LEU A 274 23.38 1.66 28.38
C LEU A 274 22.68 0.66 27.43
N THR A 275 22.57 0.98 26.14
CA THR A 275 21.96 0.07 25.16
C THR A 275 22.74 -1.23 24.94
N MET A 276 23.98 -1.32 25.39
CA MET A 276 24.74 -2.58 25.36
C MET A 276 24.47 -3.46 26.59
N GLN A 277 23.76 -2.94 27.60
CA GLN A 277 23.47 -3.64 28.85
C GLN A 277 22.14 -4.41 28.81
N HIS A 278 21.27 -4.13 27.83
CA HIS A 278 19.99 -4.80 27.65
C HIS A 278 19.96 -5.54 26.31
N ASN A 279 19.44 -6.78 26.29
CA ASN A 279 19.48 -7.65 25.10
C ASN A 279 18.54 -7.21 23.97
N ASN A 280 17.53 -6.38 24.28
CA ASN A 280 16.49 -5.93 23.35
C ASN A 280 16.58 -4.43 23.07
N THR A 281 17.76 -3.84 23.25
CA THR A 281 18.01 -2.42 22.97
C THR A 281 19.02 -2.22 21.87
N HIS A 282 18.78 -1.20 21.04
CA HIS A 282 19.60 -0.85 19.88
C HIS A 282 19.97 0.62 19.96
N PHE A 283 21.25 0.95 19.85
CA PHE A 283 21.69 2.33 19.85
C PHE A 283 21.45 3.00 18.49
N VAL A 284 20.88 4.20 18.49
CA VAL A 284 20.73 5.04 17.30
C VAL A 284 21.51 6.34 17.48
N ASP A 285 22.43 6.65 16.57
CA ASP A 285 23.23 7.87 16.67
C ASP A 285 22.61 9.05 15.90
N ALA A 286 21.35 9.40 16.21
CA ALA A 286 20.63 10.43 15.47
C ALA A 286 21.01 11.86 15.88
N GLY A 287 21.38 12.10 17.15
CA GLY A 287 21.69 13.43 17.67
C GLY A 287 22.74 14.22 16.85
N PRO A 288 23.89 13.62 16.50
CA PRO A 288 24.92 14.26 15.68
C PRO A 288 24.52 14.63 14.24
N GLN A 289 23.36 14.17 13.75
CA GLN A 289 22.86 14.56 12.42
C GLN A 289 22.39 16.02 12.39
N LEU A 290 22.12 16.61 13.57
CA LEU A 290 21.73 18.01 13.72
C LEU A 290 22.91 18.86 14.20
N THR A 291 22.94 20.09 13.72
CA THR A 291 23.92 21.12 14.11
C THR A 291 23.22 22.32 14.72
N LEU A 292 23.95 23.18 15.44
CA LEU A 292 23.36 24.40 16.02
C LEU A 292 22.76 25.35 14.97
N ALA A 293 23.20 25.26 13.70
CA ALA A 293 22.65 26.04 12.60
C ALA A 293 21.23 25.62 12.22
N ASP A 294 20.80 24.42 12.62
CA ASP A 294 19.46 23.91 12.36
C ASP A 294 18.42 24.52 13.32
N PHE A 295 18.86 25.20 14.38
CA PHE A 295 17.99 25.69 15.45
C PHE A 295 17.82 27.22 15.42
N THR A 296 16.61 27.68 15.72
CA THR A 296 16.32 29.10 15.96
C THR A 296 16.18 29.41 17.45
N ASP A 297 15.62 28.49 18.23
CA ASP A 297 15.45 28.60 19.69
C ASP A 297 16.57 27.91 20.50
N GLY A 298 17.57 27.36 19.79
CA GLY A 298 18.69 26.63 20.37
C GLY A 298 18.37 25.19 20.79
N THR A 299 17.18 24.65 20.49
CA THR A 299 16.80 23.27 20.82
C THR A 299 16.18 22.53 19.63
N HIS A 300 15.26 23.18 18.91
CA HIS A 300 14.42 22.52 17.92
C HIS A 300 14.83 22.89 16.49
N PRO A 301 14.86 21.92 15.56
CA PRO A 301 14.97 22.20 14.14
C PRO A 301 13.93 23.22 13.67
N ALA A 302 14.39 24.27 13.00
CA ALA A 302 13.53 25.36 12.53
C ALA A 302 12.75 25.02 11.25
N THR A 303 13.11 23.92 10.57
CA THR A 303 12.54 23.49 9.29
C THR A 303 12.32 21.98 9.26
N GLN A 304 11.43 21.51 8.38
CA GLN A 304 11.22 20.08 8.16
C GLN A 304 12.51 19.41 7.67
N GLN A 305 13.26 20.05 6.78
CA GLN A 305 14.56 19.54 6.31
C GLN A 305 15.56 19.33 7.46
N GLY A 306 15.49 20.15 8.51
CA GLY A 306 16.26 19.92 9.73
C GLY A 306 15.85 18.61 10.39
N TYR A 307 14.55 18.39 10.61
CA TYR A 307 14.03 17.14 11.16
C TYR A 307 14.35 15.90 10.30
N ASP A 308 14.30 16.03 8.98
CA ASP A 308 14.56 14.93 8.04
C ASP A 308 15.99 14.36 8.20
N LYS A 309 16.95 15.16 8.68
CA LYS A 309 18.34 14.72 8.93
C LYS A 309 18.44 13.59 9.96
N LEU A 310 17.47 13.46 10.87
CA LEU A 310 17.49 12.40 11.90
C LEU A 310 17.10 11.04 11.30
N ALA A 311 16.30 11.01 10.23
CA ALA A 311 15.71 9.79 9.70
C ALA A 311 16.73 8.74 9.21
N PRO A 312 17.83 9.10 8.50
CA PRO A 312 18.82 8.12 8.04
C PRO A 312 19.45 7.30 9.17
N ALA A 313 19.68 7.89 10.35
CA ALA A 313 20.26 7.17 11.49
C ALA A 313 19.27 6.12 12.05
N TRP A 314 18.00 6.49 12.16
CA TRP A 314 16.92 5.57 12.53
C TRP A 314 16.77 4.44 11.51
N LEU A 315 16.73 4.78 10.23
CA LEU A 315 16.59 3.82 9.13
C LEU A 315 17.72 2.78 9.15
N ALA A 316 18.98 3.23 9.22
CA ALA A 316 20.14 2.33 9.21
C ALA A 316 20.10 1.32 10.38
N SER A 317 19.69 1.78 11.56
CA SER A 317 19.59 0.92 12.74
C SER A 317 18.45 -0.09 12.62
N LEU A 318 17.28 0.38 12.17
CA LEU A 318 16.13 -0.49 11.92
C LEU A 318 16.44 -1.53 10.85
N GLN A 319 17.07 -1.14 9.74
CA GLN A 319 17.50 -2.04 8.67
C GLN A 319 18.47 -3.10 9.19
N ALA A 320 19.50 -2.71 9.96
CA ALA A 320 20.46 -3.65 10.52
C ALA A 320 19.80 -4.68 11.46
N PHE A 321 18.84 -4.24 12.28
CA PHE A 321 18.06 -5.13 13.15
C PHE A 321 17.16 -6.07 12.35
N PHE A 322 16.55 -5.57 11.29
CA PHE A 322 15.71 -6.35 10.41
C PHE A 322 16.51 -7.40 9.61
N GLU A 323 17.74 -7.07 9.23
CA GLU A 323 18.69 -7.97 8.58
C GLU A 323 19.29 -9.00 9.54
N SER A 324 19.59 -8.64 10.80
CA SER A 324 20.15 -9.57 11.78
C SER A 324 19.18 -10.67 12.22
N ASN A 325 17.87 -10.48 12.01
CA ASN A 325 16.84 -11.49 12.28
C ASN A 325 16.46 -12.32 11.04
N THR A 326 17.42 -12.58 10.15
CA THR A 326 17.19 -13.39 8.96
C THR A 326 17.19 -14.87 9.29
N HIS A 327 16.17 -15.60 8.84
CA HIS A 327 16.04 -17.04 9.01
C HIS A 327 15.94 -17.74 7.67
N TYR A 328 16.73 -18.80 7.51
CA TYR A 328 16.74 -19.67 6.35
C TYR A 328 16.15 -21.02 6.72
N TRP A 329 15.23 -21.50 5.91
CA TRP A 329 14.80 -22.89 5.99
C TRP A 329 15.88 -23.79 5.38
N ILE A 330 16.33 -24.79 6.12
CA ILE A 330 17.50 -25.61 5.75
C ILE A 330 17.19 -27.10 5.55
N ASN A 331 15.97 -27.54 5.88
CA ASN A 331 15.59 -28.96 5.81
C ASN A 331 14.67 -29.26 4.63
N GLY A 332 14.28 -30.53 4.50
CA GLY A 332 13.25 -30.97 3.54
C GLY A 332 11.85 -30.49 3.93
N ASN A 333 10.88 -31.40 3.90
CA ASN A 333 9.55 -31.12 4.45
C ASN A 333 9.62 -31.03 5.98
N GLY A 334 8.88 -30.11 6.58
CA GLY A 334 8.85 -29.96 8.04
C GLY A 334 7.91 -28.86 8.54
N PHE A 335 7.85 -28.73 9.86
CA PHE A 335 7.02 -27.76 10.55
C PHE A 335 7.78 -26.47 10.86
N TRP A 336 7.13 -25.33 10.67
CA TRP A 336 7.64 -23.99 10.98
C TRP A 336 8.05 -23.86 12.45
N ALA A 337 7.31 -24.49 13.36
CA ALA A 337 7.55 -24.40 14.80
C ALA A 337 8.84 -25.09 15.26
N GLU A 338 9.39 -26.02 14.45
CA GLU A 338 10.57 -26.80 14.81
C GLU A 338 11.86 -26.03 14.53
N GLY A 339 12.52 -25.55 15.60
CA GLY A 339 13.76 -24.77 15.50
C GLY A 339 14.91 -25.46 14.74
N ASN A 340 14.95 -26.79 14.73
CA ASN A 340 15.96 -27.54 13.98
C ASN A 340 15.86 -27.35 12.46
N ASN A 341 14.74 -26.83 11.96
CA ASN A 341 14.54 -26.53 10.55
C ASN A 341 15.03 -25.14 10.12
N TRP A 342 15.51 -24.33 11.06
CA TRP A 342 15.93 -22.95 10.85
C TRP A 342 17.41 -22.72 11.12
N SER A 343 18.00 -21.80 10.35
CA SER A 343 19.38 -21.31 10.48
C SER A 343 19.43 -19.80 10.24
N GLU A 344 20.37 -19.10 10.87
CA GLU A 344 20.67 -17.68 10.62
C GLU A 344 21.47 -17.44 9.32
N THR A 345 21.97 -18.52 8.71
CA THR A 345 22.76 -18.49 7.47
C THR A 345 22.22 -19.47 6.43
N PRO A 346 22.33 -19.19 5.12
CA PRO A 346 21.94 -20.13 4.07
C PRO A 346 22.69 -21.46 4.25
N ASP A 347 21.97 -22.59 4.21
CA ASP A 347 22.51 -23.94 4.38
C ASP A 347 23.36 -24.15 5.66
N GLY A 348 23.18 -23.29 6.67
CA GLY A 348 23.90 -23.34 7.94
C GLY A 348 23.41 -24.46 8.89
N PRO A 349 24.05 -24.61 10.06
CA PRO A 349 23.61 -25.58 11.05
C PRO A 349 22.23 -25.22 11.60
N GLY A 350 21.35 -26.22 11.67
CA GLY A 350 20.03 -26.07 12.28
C GLY A 350 20.06 -25.88 13.79
N GLY A 351 18.95 -25.39 14.34
CA GLY A 351 18.74 -25.28 15.78
C GLY A 351 18.55 -23.84 16.27
N THR A 352 18.27 -22.89 15.37
CA THR A 352 17.79 -21.57 15.77
C THR A 352 16.31 -21.64 16.15
N VAL A 353 15.80 -20.63 16.86
CA VAL A 353 14.37 -20.60 17.19
C VAL A 353 13.54 -20.35 15.92
N GLN A 354 12.27 -20.76 15.94
CA GLN A 354 11.36 -20.42 14.84
C GLN A 354 11.30 -18.90 14.62
N PRO A 355 11.22 -18.42 13.36
CA PRO A 355 11.10 -17.01 13.08
C PRO A 355 9.74 -16.48 13.55
N THR A 356 9.77 -15.45 14.39
CA THR A 356 8.61 -14.65 14.81
C THR A 356 8.65 -13.23 14.26
N GLY A 357 9.73 -12.85 13.57
CA GLY A 357 9.93 -11.55 12.94
C GLY A 357 11.17 -11.55 12.05
N GLY A 358 11.51 -10.40 11.46
CA GLY A 358 12.66 -10.29 10.57
C GLY A 358 12.38 -10.78 9.15
N THR A 359 13.39 -11.34 8.49
CA THR A 359 13.29 -11.82 7.10
C THR A 359 13.32 -13.34 7.09
N VAL A 360 12.44 -13.97 6.32
CA VAL A 360 12.39 -15.43 6.15
C VAL A 360 12.64 -15.79 4.70
N TYR A 361 13.63 -16.66 4.51
CA TYR A 361 13.99 -17.24 3.23
C TYR A 361 13.66 -18.73 3.21
N LEU A 362 12.70 -19.08 2.37
CA LEU A 362 12.36 -20.44 2.00
C LEU A 362 12.98 -20.70 0.63
N LEU A 363 14.20 -21.23 0.61
CA LEU A 363 14.99 -21.41 -0.61
C LEU A 363 15.19 -22.88 -0.95
N GLN A 364 15.29 -23.15 -2.24
CA GLN A 364 15.43 -24.48 -2.81
C GLN A 364 16.33 -24.39 -4.06
N HIS A 365 17.33 -25.27 -4.17
CA HIS A 365 18.36 -25.21 -5.22
C HIS A 365 18.60 -26.56 -5.95
N ASP A 366 17.86 -27.62 -5.63
CA ASP A 366 18.05 -28.98 -6.16
C ASP A 366 16.79 -29.52 -6.90
N ASP A 367 16.64 -30.82 -7.05
CA ASP A 367 15.48 -31.46 -7.70
C ASP A 367 14.43 -31.99 -6.70
N ILE A 368 14.59 -31.69 -5.41
CA ILE A 368 13.75 -32.20 -4.33
C ILE A 368 12.72 -31.15 -3.91
N ASP A 369 11.45 -31.55 -3.95
CA ASP A 369 10.33 -30.76 -3.45
C ASP A 369 10.39 -30.61 -1.93
N ARG A 370 10.14 -29.38 -1.46
CA ARG A 370 10.10 -29.00 -0.04
C ARG A 370 8.78 -28.33 0.29
N THR A 371 8.20 -28.70 1.43
CA THR A 371 6.99 -28.12 1.98
C THR A 371 7.23 -27.74 3.44
N VAL A 372 7.13 -26.44 3.71
CA VAL A 372 7.14 -25.87 5.05
C VAL A 372 5.69 -25.74 5.52
N ILE A 373 5.37 -26.26 6.71
CA ILE A 373 4.02 -26.23 7.26
C ILE A 373 4.00 -25.27 8.45
N ARG A 374 3.27 -24.17 8.35
CA ARG A 374 2.96 -23.27 9.47
C ARG A 374 1.57 -23.62 10.00
N ASP A 375 1.52 -24.36 11.09
CA ASP A 375 0.29 -24.80 11.75
C ASP A 375 0.08 -24.05 13.07
N SER A 376 -0.92 -24.48 13.86
CA SER A 376 -1.30 -23.85 15.12
C SER A 376 -0.25 -23.92 16.22
N GLU A 377 0.80 -24.76 16.07
CA GLU A 377 1.92 -24.82 17.00
C GLU A 377 2.96 -23.72 16.75
N ALA A 378 2.89 -23.06 15.58
CA ALA A 378 3.76 -21.95 15.25
C ALA A 378 3.41 -20.71 16.08
N ALA A 379 4.42 -20.06 16.65
CA ALA A 379 4.23 -18.82 17.38
C ALA A 379 3.76 -17.69 16.43
N PRO A 380 3.02 -16.69 16.93
CA PRO A 380 2.67 -15.51 16.14
C PRO A 380 3.91 -14.90 15.48
N ALA A 381 3.82 -14.59 14.19
CA ALA A 381 4.92 -14.09 13.40
C ALA A 381 4.52 -12.82 12.64
N GLN A 382 5.33 -11.77 12.80
CA GLN A 382 5.24 -10.51 12.06
C GLN A 382 6.54 -10.31 11.28
N LEU A 383 6.56 -10.88 10.08
CA LEU A 383 7.72 -10.87 9.20
C LEU A 383 7.75 -9.58 8.39
N LEU A 384 8.94 -9.21 7.99
CA LEU A 384 9.14 -8.04 7.14
C LEU A 384 9.20 -8.44 5.67
N ASP A 385 9.82 -9.58 5.39
CA ASP A 385 9.98 -10.14 4.06
C ASP A 385 9.93 -11.66 4.20
N LEU A 386 9.03 -12.28 3.44
CA LEU A 386 8.91 -13.72 3.29
C LEU A 386 9.13 -14.07 1.82
N ARG A 387 10.22 -14.78 1.53
CA ARG A 387 10.52 -15.25 0.17
C ARG A 387 10.41 -16.74 0.06
N ILE A 388 9.68 -17.18 -0.96
CA ILE A 388 9.49 -18.59 -1.31
C ILE A 388 10.02 -18.77 -2.73
N ASP A 389 11.21 -19.34 -2.86
CA ASP A 389 11.90 -19.40 -4.16
C ASP A 389 12.71 -20.67 -4.36
N ALA A 390 12.39 -21.37 -5.45
CA ALA A 390 13.04 -22.59 -5.91
C ALA A 390 13.75 -22.32 -7.23
N THR A 391 15.07 -22.22 -7.19
CA THR A 391 15.91 -22.03 -8.38
C THR A 391 16.38 -23.35 -8.99
N GLY A 392 16.16 -24.47 -8.27
CA GLY A 392 16.35 -25.82 -8.79
C GLY A 392 15.15 -26.30 -9.60
N THR A 393 15.11 -27.61 -9.91
CA THR A 393 13.97 -28.21 -10.63
C THR A 393 12.85 -28.68 -9.71
N GLY A 394 13.11 -28.82 -8.41
CA GLY A 394 12.11 -29.08 -7.39
C GLY A 394 11.25 -27.84 -7.09
N ASN A 395 10.26 -28.02 -6.19
CA ASN A 395 9.34 -26.98 -5.75
C ASN A 395 9.63 -26.55 -4.31
N MET A 396 9.45 -25.25 -4.03
CA MET A 396 9.40 -24.73 -2.66
C MET A 396 7.97 -24.29 -2.33
N THR A 397 7.36 -24.93 -1.34
CA THR A 397 5.99 -24.68 -0.91
C THR A 397 5.94 -24.23 0.55
N LEU A 398 5.21 -23.14 0.83
CA LEU A 398 4.75 -22.83 2.19
C LEU A 398 3.26 -23.17 2.30
N ARG A 399 2.90 -23.99 3.28
CA ARG A 399 1.51 -24.25 3.67
C ARG A 399 1.19 -23.47 4.94
N VAL A 400 0.28 -22.50 4.83
CA VAL A 400 -0.18 -21.65 5.93
C VAL A 400 -1.52 -22.19 6.44
N GLN A 401 -1.54 -22.60 7.69
CA GLN A 401 -2.70 -23.15 8.41
C GLN A 401 -2.91 -22.45 9.77
N ALA A 402 -2.24 -21.33 9.98
CA ALA A 402 -2.34 -20.47 11.15
C ALA A 402 -1.91 -19.06 10.76
N ASP A 403 -2.33 -18.06 11.55
CA ASP A 403 -2.11 -16.65 11.25
C ASP A 403 -0.65 -16.31 10.94
N LEU A 404 -0.45 -15.50 9.90
CA LEU A 404 0.86 -15.07 9.45
C LEU A 404 0.79 -13.63 8.93
N GLU A 405 1.62 -12.76 9.50
CA GLU A 405 1.81 -11.42 8.99
C GLU A 405 3.20 -11.34 8.34
N ALA A 406 3.25 -10.85 7.11
CA ALA A 406 4.49 -10.64 6.36
C ALA A 406 4.36 -9.39 5.51
N MET A 407 5.11 -8.33 5.82
CA MET A 407 4.95 -7.02 5.17
C MET A 407 5.12 -7.05 3.65
N LEU A 408 6.08 -7.84 3.19
CA LEU A 408 6.28 -8.23 1.81
C LEU A 408 6.30 -9.76 1.72
N THR A 409 5.48 -10.32 0.85
CA THR A 409 5.56 -11.73 0.48
C THR A 409 5.91 -11.85 -1.00
N VAL A 410 6.99 -12.56 -1.30
CA VAL A 410 7.42 -12.86 -2.68
C VAL A 410 7.41 -14.36 -2.91
N VAL A 411 6.63 -14.79 -3.90
CA VAL A 411 6.49 -16.20 -4.28
C VAL A 411 6.96 -16.38 -5.71
N GLY A 412 8.07 -17.10 -5.90
CA GLY A 412 8.77 -17.20 -7.18
C GLY A 412 9.41 -15.86 -7.53
N MET A 413 10.58 -15.60 -6.94
CA MET A 413 11.33 -14.36 -7.19
C MET A 413 12.10 -14.49 -8.50
N ALA A 414 13.14 -15.35 -8.51
CA ALA A 414 13.91 -15.68 -9.71
C ALA A 414 13.58 -17.09 -10.23
N GLY A 415 13.05 -17.96 -9.35
CA GLY A 415 12.69 -19.34 -9.65
C GLY A 415 11.17 -19.58 -9.51
N LYS A 416 10.82 -20.71 -8.89
CA LYS A 416 9.43 -21.10 -8.65
C LYS A 416 9.06 -20.97 -7.18
N GLY A 417 7.85 -20.52 -6.86
CA GLY A 417 7.35 -20.55 -5.49
C GLY A 417 5.90 -20.98 -5.45
N ARG A 418 5.50 -21.61 -4.34
CA ARG A 418 4.12 -21.94 -4.06
C ARG A 418 3.72 -21.58 -2.62
N LEU A 419 2.55 -20.98 -2.45
CA LEU A 419 1.94 -20.73 -1.15
C LEU A 419 0.51 -21.32 -1.13
N ASP A 420 0.26 -22.23 -0.20
CA ASP A 420 -1.03 -22.85 0.05
C ASP A 420 -1.60 -22.35 1.39
N GLN A 421 -2.57 -21.45 1.37
CA GLN A 421 -3.26 -20.99 2.58
C GLN A 421 -4.57 -21.77 2.75
N THR A 422 -4.63 -22.62 3.77
CA THR A 422 -5.80 -23.49 4.04
C THR A 422 -6.54 -23.13 5.32
N ASP A 423 -5.93 -22.31 6.18
CA ASP A 423 -6.54 -21.80 7.41
C ASP A 423 -5.83 -20.51 7.88
N GLY A 424 -6.41 -19.84 8.86
CA GLY A 424 -5.89 -18.62 9.47
C GLY A 424 -6.03 -17.37 8.60
N THR A 425 -5.61 -16.26 9.17
CA THR A 425 -5.54 -14.95 8.51
C THR A 425 -4.10 -14.66 8.08
N MET A 426 -3.89 -14.51 6.78
CA MET A 426 -2.63 -14.03 6.23
C MET A 426 -2.73 -12.55 5.91
N ILE A 427 -1.75 -11.80 6.39
CA ILE A 427 -1.69 -10.36 6.23
C ILE A 427 -0.40 -10.02 5.53
N THR A 428 -0.53 -9.54 4.30
CA THR A 428 0.60 -9.20 3.46
C THR A 428 0.32 -7.93 2.65
N PRO A 429 0.67 -6.75 3.18
CA PRO A 429 0.44 -5.49 2.50
C PRO A 429 0.94 -5.46 1.05
N THR A 430 2.01 -6.19 0.71
CA THR A 430 2.41 -6.43 -0.69
C THR A 430 2.65 -7.91 -0.95
N LEU A 431 1.89 -8.48 -1.88
CA LEU A 431 2.07 -9.84 -2.39
C LEU A 431 2.55 -9.78 -3.85
N LEU A 432 3.70 -10.40 -4.14
CA LEU A 432 4.24 -10.54 -5.48
C LEU A 432 4.32 -12.02 -5.88
N LEU A 433 3.68 -12.38 -6.99
CA LEU A 433 3.83 -13.71 -7.59
C LEU A 433 4.59 -13.60 -8.91
N GLY A 434 5.69 -14.35 -9.09
CA GLY A 434 6.49 -14.29 -10.32
C GLY A 434 7.16 -12.93 -10.52
N ALA A 435 8.10 -12.59 -9.64
CA ALA A 435 8.66 -11.24 -9.55
C ALA A 435 9.58 -10.87 -10.72
N GLU A 436 10.41 -11.80 -11.20
CA GLU A 436 11.39 -11.58 -12.27
C GLU A 436 11.03 -12.33 -13.57
N ALA A 437 11.61 -11.91 -14.68
CA ALA A 437 11.39 -12.57 -15.97
C ALA A 437 11.82 -14.06 -15.92
N GLY A 438 10.94 -14.95 -16.36
CA GLY A 438 11.17 -16.41 -16.34
C GLY A 438 10.86 -17.12 -15.02
N SER A 439 10.57 -16.37 -13.95
CA SER A 439 10.10 -16.92 -12.67
C SER A 439 8.62 -17.31 -12.71
N SER A 440 8.17 -18.12 -11.75
CA SER A 440 6.76 -18.48 -11.59
C SER A 440 6.31 -18.52 -10.13
N GLY A 441 5.28 -17.76 -9.78
CA GLY A 441 4.65 -17.80 -8.44
C GLY A 441 3.24 -18.36 -8.47
N THR A 442 2.90 -19.21 -7.50
CA THR A 442 1.54 -19.74 -7.33
C THR A 442 1.02 -19.52 -5.92
N TYR A 443 -0.21 -19.02 -5.80
CA TYR A 443 -0.95 -18.90 -4.55
C TYR A 443 -2.27 -19.67 -4.63
N VAL A 444 -2.60 -20.42 -3.58
CA VAL A 444 -3.91 -21.07 -3.41
C VAL A 444 -4.53 -20.66 -2.09
N LEU A 445 -5.75 -20.11 -2.14
CA LEU A 445 -6.58 -19.78 -0.99
C LEU A 445 -7.73 -20.81 -0.91
N ASP A 446 -7.65 -21.73 0.05
CA ASP A 446 -8.58 -22.86 0.17
C ASP A 446 -8.95 -23.17 1.63
N GLY A 447 -9.74 -22.29 2.24
CA GLY A 447 -10.43 -22.56 3.49
C GLY A 447 -11.63 -21.63 3.65
N LEU A 448 -12.72 -22.14 4.23
CA LEU A 448 -14.01 -21.42 4.26
C LEU A 448 -13.95 -20.10 5.05
N ASP A 449 -13.27 -20.12 6.19
CA ASP A 449 -13.10 -18.97 7.10
C ASP A 449 -11.71 -18.32 6.98
N THR A 450 -10.94 -18.72 5.96
CA THR A 450 -9.58 -18.24 5.71
C THR A 450 -9.61 -16.85 5.07
N THR A 451 -8.75 -15.95 5.56
CA THR A 451 -8.68 -14.57 5.05
C THR A 451 -7.28 -14.25 4.58
N LEU A 452 -7.16 -13.68 3.38
CA LEU A 452 -5.98 -12.98 2.90
C LEU A 452 -6.32 -11.48 2.88
N ARG A 453 -5.51 -10.66 3.57
CA ARG A 453 -5.62 -9.20 3.49
C ARG A 453 -4.31 -8.60 2.99
N SER A 454 -4.43 -7.78 1.96
CA SER A 454 -3.31 -7.14 1.28
C SER A 454 -3.67 -5.70 0.91
N GLU A 455 -2.68 -4.83 0.70
CA GLU A 455 -2.96 -3.57 0.01
C GLU A 455 -2.78 -3.75 -1.49
N VAL A 456 -1.73 -4.47 -1.90
CA VAL A 456 -1.35 -4.67 -3.28
C VAL A 456 -1.07 -6.14 -3.54
N GLU A 457 -1.69 -6.67 -4.58
CA GLU A 457 -1.39 -7.99 -5.12
C GLU A 457 -1.00 -7.86 -6.58
N ASP A 458 0.28 -8.07 -6.88
CA ASP A 458 0.77 -8.11 -8.24
C ASP A 458 1.03 -9.57 -8.62
N ILE A 459 0.08 -10.14 -9.36
CA ILE A 459 0.13 -11.50 -9.89
C ILE A 459 0.80 -11.42 -11.25
N ALA A 460 2.03 -11.92 -11.34
CA ALA A 460 2.95 -11.79 -12.46
C ALA A 460 3.47 -10.35 -12.63
N PHE A 461 4.39 -9.96 -11.76
CA PHE A 461 5.02 -8.64 -11.84
C PHE A 461 5.85 -8.50 -13.14
N ASN A 462 6.79 -9.44 -13.38
CA ASN A 462 7.51 -9.60 -14.65
C ASN A 462 7.52 -11.05 -15.17
N GLY A 463 7.27 -12.04 -14.30
CA GLY A 463 7.30 -13.47 -14.62
C GLY A 463 5.92 -14.02 -14.94
N SER A 464 5.65 -15.26 -14.50
CA SER A 464 4.33 -15.87 -14.52
C SER A 464 3.75 -15.94 -13.11
N GLY A 465 2.46 -15.65 -12.95
CA GLY A 465 1.79 -15.64 -11.65
C GLY A 465 0.42 -16.27 -11.75
N SER A 466 0.06 -17.11 -10.79
CA SER A 466 -1.25 -17.75 -10.73
C SER A 466 -1.84 -17.71 -9.33
N PHE A 467 -3.07 -17.20 -9.20
CA PHE A 467 -3.83 -17.23 -7.97
C PHE A 467 -5.10 -18.07 -8.16
N THR A 468 -5.35 -19.02 -7.27
CA THR A 468 -6.58 -19.83 -7.26
C THR A 468 -7.27 -19.65 -5.91
N GLN A 469 -8.49 -19.14 -5.94
CA GLN A 469 -9.35 -19.00 -4.77
C GLN A 469 -10.44 -20.06 -4.84
N GLU A 470 -10.27 -21.12 -4.05
CA GLU A 470 -11.26 -22.17 -3.90
C GLU A 470 -12.36 -21.73 -2.93
N ASN A 471 -12.01 -21.03 -1.84
CA ASN A 471 -12.91 -20.54 -0.79
C ASN A 471 -12.33 -19.27 -0.11
N GLY A 472 -12.92 -18.85 1.01
CA GLY A 472 -12.36 -17.81 1.87
C GLY A 472 -12.57 -16.38 1.35
N SER A 473 -11.90 -15.43 2.01
CA SER A 473 -11.95 -14.01 1.68
C SER A 473 -10.57 -13.51 1.23
N ASN A 474 -10.49 -12.93 0.04
CA ASN A 474 -9.35 -12.14 -0.41
C ASN A 474 -9.75 -10.65 -0.41
N ASP A 475 -9.18 -9.88 0.51
CA ASP A 475 -9.48 -8.46 0.73
C ASP A 475 -8.27 -7.59 0.36
N VAL A 476 -8.31 -7.08 -0.87
CA VAL A 476 -7.29 -6.18 -1.43
C VAL A 476 -7.72 -4.73 -1.20
N LEU A 477 -6.98 -3.99 -0.38
CA LEU A 477 -7.36 -2.64 0.05
C LEU A 477 -7.09 -1.58 -1.02
N ARG A 478 -6.05 -1.75 -1.84
CA ARG A 478 -5.67 -0.77 -2.87
C ARG A 478 -5.81 -1.35 -4.27
N ARG A 479 -4.96 -2.30 -4.68
CA ARG A 479 -4.89 -2.74 -6.09
C ARG A 479 -4.59 -4.21 -6.26
N LEU A 480 -5.42 -4.88 -7.06
CA LEU A 480 -5.13 -6.19 -7.64
C LEU A 480 -4.65 -5.99 -9.10
N THR A 481 -3.53 -6.59 -9.50
CA THR A 481 -3.04 -6.55 -10.87
C THR A 481 -2.62 -7.92 -11.37
N LEU A 482 -3.13 -8.31 -12.55
CA LEU A 482 -2.73 -9.52 -13.27
C LEU A 482 -1.90 -9.12 -14.50
N GLY A 483 -0.61 -9.44 -14.51
CA GLY A 483 0.31 -9.02 -15.57
C GLY A 483 0.62 -7.52 -15.49
N TYR A 484 1.53 -7.17 -14.57
CA TYR A 484 1.87 -5.78 -14.26
C TYR A 484 2.70 -5.13 -15.39
N ASN A 485 3.94 -5.59 -15.61
CA ASN A 485 4.82 -5.09 -16.67
C ASN A 485 4.70 -5.89 -17.97
N ALA A 486 5.22 -5.32 -19.06
CA ALA A 486 5.39 -6.02 -20.32
C ALA A 486 6.16 -7.35 -20.13
N GLY A 487 5.58 -8.46 -20.58
CA GLY A 487 6.12 -9.81 -20.40
C GLY A 487 5.56 -10.59 -19.21
N GLY A 488 4.91 -9.90 -18.25
CA GLY A 488 4.20 -10.54 -17.15
C GLY A 488 2.95 -11.27 -17.63
N PHE A 489 2.76 -12.52 -17.20
CA PHE A 489 1.57 -13.33 -17.48
C PHE A 489 0.87 -13.74 -16.19
N GLY A 490 -0.21 -13.01 -15.84
CA GLY A 490 -0.98 -13.22 -14.61
C GLY A 490 -2.29 -13.93 -14.85
N SER A 491 -2.66 -14.85 -13.96
CA SER A 491 -3.97 -15.51 -13.99
C SER A 491 -4.61 -15.58 -12.60
N TYR A 492 -5.92 -15.30 -12.52
CA TYR A 492 -6.73 -15.47 -11.32
C TYR A 492 -7.93 -16.37 -11.62
N THR A 493 -8.18 -17.36 -10.76
CA THR A 493 -9.39 -18.19 -10.80
C THR A 493 -10.16 -18.09 -9.48
N LEU A 494 -11.39 -17.57 -9.54
CA LEU A 494 -12.32 -17.48 -8.41
C LEU A 494 -13.38 -18.57 -8.53
N ASN A 495 -13.27 -19.63 -7.72
CA ASN A 495 -14.22 -20.74 -7.70
C ASN A 495 -15.37 -20.48 -6.72
N GLU A 496 -15.08 -20.13 -5.47
CA GLU A 496 -16.07 -19.69 -4.47
C GLU A 496 -15.43 -18.64 -3.53
N GLY A 497 -16.18 -18.19 -2.50
CA GLY A 497 -15.70 -17.20 -1.53
C GLY A 497 -15.95 -15.75 -1.97
N THR A 498 -15.19 -14.83 -1.37
CA THR A 498 -15.28 -13.38 -1.64
C THR A 498 -13.92 -12.85 -2.09
N LEU A 499 -13.88 -12.15 -3.22
CA LEU A 499 -12.77 -11.30 -3.63
C LEU A 499 -13.27 -9.85 -3.60
N SER A 500 -12.55 -8.97 -2.92
CA SER A 500 -12.86 -7.55 -2.89
C SER A 500 -11.62 -6.71 -3.11
N SER A 501 -11.67 -5.77 -4.05
CA SER A 501 -10.57 -4.86 -4.39
C SER A 501 -11.06 -3.41 -4.46
N ASN A 502 -10.14 -2.44 -4.39
CA ASN A 502 -10.45 -1.04 -4.63
C ASN A 502 -10.29 -0.65 -6.11
N GLU A 503 -9.19 -1.05 -6.73
CA GLU A 503 -8.99 -1.02 -8.19
C GLU A 503 -8.44 -2.37 -8.66
N GLU A 504 -8.81 -2.78 -9.87
CA GLU A 504 -8.31 -4.02 -10.48
C GLU A 504 -7.86 -3.81 -11.93
N TRP A 505 -6.71 -4.39 -12.25
CA TRP A 505 -6.12 -4.39 -13.59
C TRP A 505 -5.92 -5.81 -14.09
N VAL A 506 -6.70 -6.24 -15.08
CA VAL A 506 -6.52 -7.50 -15.79
C VAL A 506 -5.74 -7.23 -17.06
N GLY A 507 -4.41 -7.30 -16.95
CA GLY A 507 -3.44 -6.88 -17.96
C GLY A 507 -3.24 -5.37 -17.93
N MET A 508 -2.26 -4.90 -17.14
CA MET A 508 -1.88 -3.48 -17.12
C MET A 508 -0.99 -3.17 -18.33
N ASP A 509 0.29 -3.54 -18.27
CA ASP A 509 1.19 -3.59 -19.43
C ASP A 509 1.49 -5.03 -19.90
N GLY A 510 1.18 -6.03 -19.05
CA GLY A 510 1.32 -7.45 -19.33
C GLY A 510 0.04 -8.09 -19.86
N THR A 511 -0.03 -9.43 -19.77
CA THR A 511 -1.25 -10.21 -20.08
C THR A 511 -1.89 -10.69 -18.80
N GLY A 512 -3.18 -10.38 -18.62
CA GLY A 512 -3.98 -10.80 -17.46
C GLY A 512 -5.17 -11.66 -17.87
N MET A 513 -5.40 -12.75 -17.14
CA MET A 513 -6.55 -13.64 -17.35
C MET A 513 -7.32 -13.83 -16.05
N PHE A 514 -8.61 -13.49 -16.04
CA PHE A 514 -9.48 -13.71 -14.89
C PHE A 514 -10.60 -14.70 -15.26
N ILE A 515 -10.82 -15.72 -14.43
CA ILE A 515 -11.92 -16.68 -14.57
C ILE A 515 -12.74 -16.70 -13.27
N GLN A 516 -14.02 -16.35 -13.37
CA GLN A 516 -14.97 -16.44 -12.27
C GLN A 516 -15.95 -17.60 -12.47
N ASN A 517 -15.73 -18.68 -11.71
CA ASN A 517 -16.57 -19.88 -11.70
C ASN A 517 -17.64 -19.87 -10.60
N GLY A 518 -17.60 -18.91 -9.66
CA GLY A 518 -18.55 -18.75 -8.56
C GLY A 518 -18.21 -17.57 -7.66
N GLY A 519 -18.62 -17.61 -6.38
CA GLY A 519 -18.31 -16.58 -5.38
C GLY A 519 -18.86 -15.16 -5.65
N THR A 520 -18.39 -14.22 -4.83
CA THR A 520 -18.67 -12.77 -4.94
C THR A 520 -17.38 -12.03 -5.27
N HIS A 521 -17.38 -11.27 -6.36
CA HIS A 521 -16.29 -10.39 -6.77
C HIS A 521 -16.77 -8.93 -6.76
N ARG A 522 -16.18 -8.11 -5.89
CA ARG A 522 -16.63 -6.72 -5.67
C ARG A 522 -15.46 -5.74 -5.74
N ILE A 523 -15.48 -4.89 -6.75
CA ILE A 523 -14.57 -3.77 -6.91
C ILE A 523 -15.29 -2.50 -6.45
N GLU A 524 -14.84 -1.91 -5.36
CA GLU A 524 -15.54 -0.78 -4.74
C GLU A 524 -14.59 0.26 -4.15
N ALA A 525 -15.05 1.50 -3.99
CA ALA A 525 -14.23 2.52 -3.36
C ALA A 525 -14.03 2.22 -1.86
N LYS A 526 -12.82 1.78 -1.50
CA LYS A 526 -12.39 1.52 -0.10
C LYS A 526 -11.59 2.68 0.51
N GLY A 527 -11.21 3.68 -0.29
CA GLY A 527 -10.50 4.89 0.16
C GLY A 527 -9.99 5.73 -1.02
N PRO A 528 -9.63 7.01 -0.80
CA PRO A 528 -9.09 7.85 -1.86
C PRO A 528 -7.69 7.38 -2.27
N THR A 529 -7.51 7.12 -3.56
CA THR A 529 -6.22 6.84 -4.17
C THR A 529 -5.78 8.04 -5.00
N THR A 530 -4.49 8.12 -5.31
CA THR A 530 -3.98 9.13 -6.25
C THR A 530 -4.34 8.80 -7.71
N SER A 531 -4.86 7.60 -8.00
CA SER A 531 -5.09 7.10 -9.36
C SER A 531 -6.44 7.58 -9.95
N GLY A 532 -7.46 7.79 -9.11
CA GLY A 532 -8.82 8.15 -9.55
C GLY A 532 -9.60 7.01 -10.20
N PHE A 533 -9.16 5.76 -10.00
CA PHE A 533 -9.79 4.54 -10.52
C PHE A 533 -10.52 3.74 -9.44
N GLU A 534 -10.94 4.37 -8.33
CA GLU A 534 -11.66 3.67 -7.26
C GLU A 534 -12.95 3.01 -7.77
N GLY A 535 -13.18 1.76 -7.35
CA GLY A 535 -14.32 0.96 -7.79
C GLY A 535 -14.26 0.53 -9.26
N THR A 536 -13.10 0.57 -9.91
CA THR A 536 -12.95 0.28 -11.34
C THR A 536 -12.21 -1.03 -11.61
N LEU A 537 -12.81 -1.85 -12.48
CA LEU A 537 -12.14 -2.98 -13.13
C LEU A 537 -11.71 -2.57 -14.55
N SER A 538 -10.41 -2.60 -14.82
CA SER A 538 -9.83 -2.34 -16.14
C SER A 538 -9.28 -3.62 -16.74
N ILE A 539 -9.77 -4.00 -17.92
CA ILE A 539 -9.25 -5.12 -18.69
C ILE A 539 -8.43 -4.56 -19.84
N GLY A 540 -7.13 -4.85 -19.85
CA GLY A 540 -6.19 -4.39 -20.87
C GLY A 540 -6.48 -4.94 -22.26
N GLY A 541 -5.91 -4.30 -23.28
CA GLY A 541 -6.00 -4.77 -24.66
C GLY A 541 -5.12 -6.01 -24.94
N GLY A 542 -5.13 -6.49 -26.19
CA GLY A 542 -4.30 -7.63 -26.61
C GLY A 542 -4.90 -8.98 -26.20
N HIS A 543 -4.13 -9.79 -25.45
CA HIS A 543 -4.50 -11.16 -25.05
C HIS A 543 -5.19 -11.24 -23.67
N SER A 544 -5.44 -10.10 -23.01
CA SER A 544 -6.06 -10.08 -21.69
C SER A 544 -7.56 -10.31 -21.75
N GLY A 545 -8.12 -10.96 -20.73
CA GLY A 545 -9.55 -11.22 -20.70
C GLY A 545 -10.14 -11.63 -19.36
N TYR A 546 -11.45 -11.45 -19.25
CA TYR A 546 -12.27 -11.80 -18.11
C TYR A 546 -13.39 -12.76 -18.54
N THR A 547 -13.53 -13.88 -17.85
CA THR A 547 -14.66 -14.81 -18.03
C THR A 547 -15.55 -14.80 -16.79
N LEU A 548 -16.81 -14.37 -16.96
CA LEU A 548 -17.85 -14.47 -15.93
C LEU A 548 -18.72 -15.68 -16.24
N ALA A 549 -18.48 -16.81 -15.58
CA ALA A 549 -19.21 -18.05 -15.80
C ALA A 549 -20.33 -18.28 -14.77
N ARG A 550 -20.09 -17.97 -13.50
CA ARG A 550 -21.11 -17.97 -12.42
C ARG A 550 -20.74 -16.93 -11.37
N GLY A 551 -21.47 -16.90 -10.24
CA GLY A 551 -21.22 -15.96 -9.16
C GLY A 551 -21.76 -14.55 -9.43
N ALA A 552 -21.30 -13.59 -8.65
CA ALA A 552 -21.65 -12.17 -8.78
C ALA A 552 -20.40 -11.32 -8.99
N LEU A 553 -20.43 -10.42 -9.98
CA LEU A 553 -19.44 -9.38 -10.23
C LEU A 553 -20.11 -8.01 -10.07
N SER A 554 -19.57 -7.17 -9.18
CA SER A 554 -19.98 -5.78 -9.05
C SER A 554 -18.79 -4.82 -9.09
N ALA A 555 -18.95 -3.72 -9.81
CA ALA A 555 -18.01 -2.61 -9.89
C ALA A 555 -18.76 -1.28 -10.04
N LEU A 556 -18.11 -0.15 -9.76
CA LEU A 556 -18.62 1.15 -10.20
C LEU A 556 -18.50 1.26 -11.72
N PHE A 557 -17.30 0.99 -12.24
CA PHE A 557 -16.99 1.01 -13.68
C PHE A 557 -16.29 -0.27 -14.11
N ILE A 558 -16.60 -0.74 -15.31
CA ILE A 558 -15.81 -1.75 -16.01
C ILE A 558 -15.36 -1.16 -17.35
N TYR A 559 -14.04 -1.06 -17.54
CA TYR A 559 -13.45 -0.69 -18.82
C TYR A 559 -12.85 -1.93 -19.49
N ASN A 560 -13.57 -2.50 -20.45
CA ASN A 560 -13.09 -3.63 -21.22
C ASN A 560 -12.37 -3.17 -22.49
N ASN A 561 -11.03 -3.24 -22.52
CA ASN A 561 -10.23 -3.08 -23.75
C ASN A 561 -9.78 -4.42 -24.36
N GLY A 562 -9.98 -5.53 -23.65
CA GLY A 562 -9.62 -6.89 -24.06
C GLY A 562 -10.84 -7.72 -24.43
N THR A 563 -10.93 -8.93 -23.89
CA THR A 563 -12.10 -9.80 -24.04
C THR A 563 -12.87 -9.94 -22.73
N PHE A 564 -14.20 -9.77 -22.78
CA PHE A 564 -15.10 -10.13 -21.70
C PHE A 564 -16.06 -11.23 -22.17
N ASP A 565 -15.93 -12.44 -21.63
CA ASP A 565 -16.79 -13.58 -21.94
C ASP A 565 -17.86 -13.73 -20.83
N TYR A 566 -19.08 -13.24 -21.10
CA TYR A 566 -20.21 -13.27 -20.17
C TYR A 566 -21.07 -14.52 -20.38
N THR A 567 -20.69 -15.61 -19.71
CA THR A 567 -21.27 -16.95 -19.89
C THR A 567 -22.17 -17.42 -18.77
N GLY A 568 -22.32 -16.67 -17.67
CA GLY A 568 -23.33 -16.85 -16.61
C GLY A 568 -23.09 -15.89 -15.44
N GLY A 569 -23.76 -16.07 -14.31
CA GLY A 569 -23.62 -15.17 -13.15
C GLY A 569 -24.41 -13.86 -13.25
N THR A 570 -24.17 -12.94 -12.32
CA THR A 570 -24.79 -11.59 -12.29
C THR A 570 -23.73 -10.50 -12.39
N LEU A 571 -24.04 -9.44 -13.13
CA LEU A 571 -23.14 -8.30 -13.36
C LEU A 571 -23.81 -6.98 -13.01
N GLN A 572 -23.16 -6.16 -12.20
CA GLN A 572 -23.56 -4.78 -11.88
C GLN A 572 -22.38 -3.83 -12.09
N ALA A 573 -22.49 -2.93 -13.07
CA ALA A 573 -21.49 -1.89 -13.33
C ALA A 573 -21.98 -0.88 -14.37
N GLN A 574 -21.37 0.29 -14.39
CA GLN A 574 -21.30 1.13 -15.58
C GLN A 574 -20.27 0.51 -16.55
N PHE A 575 -20.75 -0.07 -17.65
CA PHE A 575 -19.94 -0.92 -18.51
C PHE A 575 -19.51 -0.20 -19.79
N VAL A 576 -18.19 -0.02 -19.98
CA VAL A 576 -17.60 0.52 -21.20
C VAL A 576 -16.86 -0.58 -21.95
N ASN A 577 -17.28 -0.86 -23.19
CA ASN A 577 -16.72 -1.95 -23.99
C ASN A 577 -15.93 -1.43 -25.20
N ASN A 578 -14.62 -1.19 -25.01
CA ASN A 578 -13.68 -0.84 -26.08
C ASN A 578 -13.14 -2.06 -26.87
N GLY A 579 -13.20 -3.25 -26.26
CA GLY A 579 -12.76 -4.52 -26.82
C GLY A 579 -13.91 -5.40 -27.28
N VAL A 580 -13.87 -6.69 -26.94
CA VAL A 580 -14.87 -7.67 -27.34
C VAL A 580 -15.69 -8.13 -26.13
N LEU A 581 -17.01 -7.95 -26.16
CA LEU A 581 -17.95 -8.54 -25.23
C LEU A 581 -18.63 -9.74 -25.90
N ARG A 582 -18.36 -10.96 -25.45
CA ARG A 582 -19.04 -12.17 -25.94
C ARG A 582 -20.08 -12.63 -24.94
N LEU A 583 -21.26 -12.98 -25.44
CA LEU A 583 -22.37 -13.43 -24.60
C LEU A 583 -22.74 -14.88 -24.90
N ARG A 584 -23.32 -15.58 -23.92
CA ARG A 584 -24.02 -16.85 -24.15
C ARG A 584 -25.32 -16.87 -23.36
N GLY A 585 -26.46 -17.09 -24.03
CA GLY A 585 -27.77 -17.05 -23.40
C GLY A 585 -28.22 -15.63 -23.02
N ILE A 586 -29.24 -15.49 -22.18
CA ILE A 586 -29.74 -14.18 -21.74
C ILE A 586 -28.86 -13.64 -20.61
N ARG A 587 -28.26 -12.46 -20.81
CA ARG A 587 -27.34 -11.86 -19.84
C ARG A 587 -27.75 -10.44 -19.51
N GLN A 588 -27.64 -10.07 -18.24
CA GLN A 588 -28.05 -8.76 -17.74
C GLN A 588 -26.86 -7.95 -17.24
N ILE A 589 -26.77 -6.69 -17.66
CA ILE A 589 -25.92 -5.65 -17.06
C ILE A 589 -26.83 -4.77 -16.22
N LYS A 590 -26.63 -4.78 -14.91
CA LYS A 590 -27.29 -3.84 -13.99
C LYS A 590 -26.51 -2.52 -13.94
N GLY A 591 -26.81 -1.63 -14.87
CA GLY A 591 -26.13 -0.36 -15.09
C GLY A 591 -26.31 0.11 -16.52
N ASP A 592 -25.54 1.12 -16.95
CA ASP A 592 -25.50 1.54 -18.35
C ASP A 592 -24.43 0.78 -19.14
N LEU A 593 -24.62 0.69 -20.46
CA LEU A 593 -23.66 0.13 -21.40
C LEU A 593 -23.24 1.22 -22.40
N PHE A 594 -21.94 1.47 -22.49
CA PHE A 594 -21.35 2.25 -23.57
C PHE A 594 -20.49 1.35 -24.45
N LEU A 595 -20.87 1.26 -25.73
CA LEU A 595 -20.15 0.57 -26.78
C LEU A 595 -19.58 1.62 -27.75
N PRO A 596 -18.38 2.16 -27.49
CA PRO A 596 -17.73 3.10 -28.38
C PRO A 596 -17.43 2.46 -29.74
N LEU A 597 -17.08 3.31 -30.71
CA LEU A 597 -16.75 2.94 -32.08
C LEU A 597 -15.87 1.67 -32.18
N ASN A 598 -14.75 1.58 -31.45
CA ASN A 598 -13.82 0.44 -31.41
C ASN A 598 -14.36 -0.84 -30.77
N GLY A 599 -15.44 -0.75 -30.00
CA GLY A 599 -16.05 -1.88 -29.31
C GLY A 599 -16.80 -2.86 -30.21
N GLN A 600 -16.85 -4.11 -29.77
CA GLN A 600 -17.60 -5.18 -30.41
C GLN A 600 -18.44 -5.96 -29.40
N ILE A 601 -19.69 -6.26 -29.77
CA ILE A 601 -20.54 -7.23 -29.08
C ILE A 601 -20.71 -8.47 -29.96
N GLN A 602 -20.51 -9.67 -29.41
CA GLN A 602 -20.69 -10.94 -30.10
C GLN A 602 -21.83 -11.75 -29.48
N LEU A 603 -22.87 -11.99 -30.28
CA LEU A 603 -24.12 -12.65 -29.89
C LEU A 603 -24.27 -13.95 -30.70
N PRO A 604 -23.78 -15.09 -30.19
CA PRO A 604 -24.00 -16.39 -30.80
C PRO A 604 -25.41 -16.91 -30.56
N ASP A 605 -25.80 -17.96 -31.27
CA ASP A 605 -27.04 -18.70 -31.01
C ASP A 605 -28.34 -17.90 -31.15
N ALA A 606 -28.37 -16.93 -32.07
CA ALA A 606 -29.61 -16.25 -32.44
C ALA A 606 -30.63 -17.24 -33.01
N PHE A 607 -31.91 -17.03 -32.71
CA PHE A 607 -33.03 -17.90 -33.08
C PHE A 607 -32.95 -19.34 -32.54
N ALA A 608 -32.14 -19.61 -31.50
CA ALA A 608 -32.17 -20.91 -30.83
C ALA A 608 -33.60 -21.25 -30.37
N SER A 609 -34.04 -22.50 -30.56
CA SER A 609 -35.39 -22.96 -30.19
C SER A 609 -35.64 -22.95 -28.67
N GLY A 610 -34.56 -22.94 -27.88
CA GLY A 610 -34.59 -22.74 -26.43
C GLY A 610 -34.47 -21.26 -26.08
N THR A 611 -33.43 -20.91 -25.32
CA THR A 611 -33.14 -19.53 -24.92
C THR A 611 -32.14 -18.91 -25.89
N PRO A 612 -32.55 -18.05 -26.84
CA PRO A 612 -31.60 -17.35 -27.71
C PRO A 612 -30.72 -16.42 -26.88
N THR A 613 -29.51 -16.14 -27.37
CA THR A 613 -28.64 -15.14 -26.73
C THR A 613 -29.23 -13.75 -26.87
N ARG A 614 -29.32 -13.04 -25.75
CA ARG A 614 -29.81 -11.66 -25.69
C ARG A 614 -29.09 -10.92 -24.58
N LEU A 615 -28.72 -9.67 -24.85
CA LEU A 615 -28.23 -8.76 -23.82
C LEU A 615 -29.39 -7.90 -23.26
N GLU A 616 -29.48 -7.82 -21.94
CA GLU A 616 -30.41 -6.95 -21.22
C GLU A 616 -29.59 -5.93 -20.43
N VAL A 617 -29.86 -4.65 -20.67
CA VAL A 617 -29.23 -3.53 -19.95
C VAL A 617 -30.33 -2.87 -19.11
N GLU A 618 -30.10 -2.78 -17.80
CA GLU A 618 -31.11 -2.25 -16.89
C GLU A 618 -31.40 -0.76 -17.15
N ASN A 619 -30.35 0.03 -17.40
CA ASN A 619 -30.44 1.45 -17.71
C ASN A 619 -30.34 1.68 -19.23
N GLY A 620 -29.58 2.68 -19.68
CA GLY A 620 -29.40 3.02 -21.09
C GLY A 620 -28.28 2.23 -21.78
N ALA A 621 -28.39 2.08 -23.10
CA ALA A 621 -27.32 1.54 -23.94
C ALA A 621 -26.95 2.54 -25.04
N GLU A 622 -25.69 2.99 -25.03
CA GLU A 622 -25.13 3.82 -26.09
C GLU A 622 -24.24 2.99 -27.02
N LEU A 623 -24.66 2.88 -28.28
CA LEU A 623 -24.12 1.89 -29.22
C LEU A 623 -23.53 2.56 -30.46
N GLU A 624 -22.25 2.89 -30.43
CA GLU A 624 -21.51 3.39 -31.60
C GLU A 624 -20.74 2.29 -32.33
N GLY A 625 -20.33 1.24 -31.61
CA GLY A 625 -19.55 0.12 -32.12
C GLY A 625 -20.33 -0.92 -32.92
N GLU A 626 -19.71 -2.08 -33.12
CA GLU A 626 -20.25 -3.17 -33.96
C GLU A 626 -20.93 -4.26 -33.14
N ILE A 627 -22.04 -4.80 -33.67
CA ILE A 627 -22.71 -5.97 -33.12
C ILE A 627 -22.66 -7.11 -34.13
N TYR A 628 -22.05 -8.23 -33.74
CA TYR A 628 -21.96 -9.45 -34.52
C TYR A 628 -22.98 -10.47 -34.04
N VAL A 629 -23.84 -10.92 -34.94
CA VAL A 629 -24.82 -11.96 -34.66
C VAL A 629 -24.44 -13.23 -35.41
N THR A 630 -24.50 -14.39 -34.74
CA THR A 630 -24.41 -15.69 -35.41
C THR A 630 -25.63 -16.54 -35.07
N LEU A 631 -26.04 -17.38 -36.02
CA LEU A 631 -27.22 -18.22 -35.87
C LEU A 631 -26.92 -19.44 -34.99
N ALA A 632 -27.94 -19.90 -34.27
CA ALA A 632 -27.87 -21.19 -33.60
C ALA A 632 -27.65 -22.34 -34.61
N PRO A 633 -26.81 -23.33 -34.29
CA PRO A 633 -26.58 -24.48 -35.17
C PRO A 633 -27.89 -25.19 -35.53
N GLY A 634 -28.10 -25.46 -36.82
CA GLY A 634 -29.25 -26.22 -37.31
C GLY A 634 -30.59 -25.47 -37.33
N VAL A 635 -30.61 -24.16 -37.08
CA VAL A 635 -31.85 -23.39 -37.11
C VAL A 635 -32.45 -23.34 -38.54
N THR A 636 -33.75 -23.55 -38.64
CA THR A 636 -34.51 -23.38 -39.89
C THR A 636 -35.34 -22.10 -39.78
N LEU A 637 -35.03 -21.10 -40.61
CA LEU A 637 -35.66 -19.79 -40.57
C LEU A 637 -36.71 -19.63 -41.67
N ARG A 638 -37.81 -18.94 -41.34
CA ARG A 638 -38.93 -18.60 -42.24
C ARG A 638 -39.15 -17.08 -42.26
N PRO A 639 -39.66 -16.51 -43.36
CA PRO A 639 -40.09 -15.11 -43.37
C PRO A 639 -41.06 -14.81 -42.22
N GLY A 640 -40.79 -13.74 -41.49
CA GLY A 640 -41.56 -13.32 -40.31
C GLY A 640 -41.00 -13.82 -38.97
N ASP A 641 -40.10 -14.81 -38.97
CA ASP A 641 -39.40 -15.21 -37.74
C ASP A 641 -38.62 -14.00 -37.20
N SER A 642 -38.72 -13.73 -35.90
CA SER A 642 -37.99 -12.62 -35.27
C SER A 642 -37.47 -13.00 -33.89
N THR A 643 -36.39 -12.33 -33.49
CA THR A 643 -35.82 -12.46 -32.14
C THR A 643 -35.19 -11.15 -31.70
N GLU A 644 -35.23 -10.88 -30.41
CA GLU A 644 -34.60 -9.69 -29.83
C GLU A 644 -33.21 -10.04 -29.33
N ILE A 645 -32.24 -9.21 -29.70
CA ILE A 645 -30.83 -9.45 -29.41
C ILE A 645 -30.28 -8.51 -28.33
N LEU A 646 -30.94 -7.36 -28.14
CA LEU A 646 -30.61 -6.40 -27.08
C LEU A 646 -31.88 -5.70 -26.58
N ARG A 647 -31.97 -5.46 -25.26
CA ARG A 647 -32.97 -4.59 -24.62
C ARG A 647 -32.27 -3.64 -23.64
N ALA A 648 -32.70 -2.38 -23.58
CA ALA A 648 -32.17 -1.40 -22.62
C ALA A 648 -33.29 -0.59 -21.96
N GLY A 649 -33.42 -0.61 -20.63
CA GLY A 649 -34.53 0.03 -19.92
C GLY A 649 -34.64 1.55 -20.17
N GLY A 650 -33.50 2.24 -20.24
CA GLY A 650 -33.38 3.68 -20.53
C GLY A 650 -33.39 4.06 -22.01
N GLY A 651 -33.50 3.08 -22.92
CA GLY A 651 -33.42 3.31 -24.36
C GLY A 651 -32.07 2.90 -24.97
N ILE A 652 -32.06 2.83 -26.30
CA ILE A 652 -30.86 2.54 -27.12
C ILE A 652 -30.59 3.78 -27.97
N SER A 653 -29.40 4.38 -27.84
CA SER A 653 -29.05 5.61 -28.56
C SER A 653 -27.55 5.77 -28.78
N PRO A 654 -27.03 5.99 -30.00
CA PRO A 654 -27.76 5.89 -31.27
C PRO A 654 -28.11 4.42 -31.59
N VAL A 655 -28.84 4.19 -32.68
CA VAL A 655 -28.91 2.85 -33.29
C VAL A 655 -27.46 2.44 -33.62
N PRO A 656 -27.04 1.18 -33.36
CA PRO A 656 -25.67 0.73 -33.56
C PRO A 656 -25.08 1.17 -34.89
N GLY A 657 -23.84 1.68 -34.86
CA GLY A 657 -23.13 2.17 -36.04
C GLY A 657 -23.10 1.14 -37.18
N VAL A 658 -22.91 -0.15 -36.83
CA VAL A 658 -23.02 -1.29 -37.76
C VAL A 658 -23.57 -2.54 -37.05
N LEU A 659 -24.58 -3.17 -37.64
CA LEU A 659 -25.09 -4.49 -37.24
C LEU A 659 -24.68 -5.55 -38.27
N ARG A 660 -23.74 -6.43 -37.89
CA ARG A 660 -23.18 -7.48 -38.76
C ARG A 660 -24.03 -8.76 -38.64
N LEU A 661 -24.85 -8.99 -39.67
CA LEU A 661 -25.78 -10.11 -39.73
C LEU A 661 -25.29 -11.20 -40.69
N PRO A 662 -25.54 -12.49 -40.40
CA PRO A 662 -25.12 -13.59 -41.26
C PRO A 662 -25.94 -13.65 -42.54
N VAL A 663 -25.29 -14.02 -43.65
CA VAL A 663 -25.97 -14.24 -44.93
C VAL A 663 -26.79 -15.53 -44.86
N LEU A 664 -28.11 -15.43 -45.03
CA LEU A 664 -29.02 -16.57 -44.99
C LEU A 664 -29.04 -17.34 -46.32
N PRO A 665 -29.35 -18.66 -46.33
CA PRO A 665 -29.53 -19.42 -47.58
C PRO A 665 -30.77 -18.97 -48.38
N GLY A 666 -30.79 -19.32 -49.67
CA GLY A 666 -31.91 -18.98 -50.55
C GLY A 666 -32.12 -17.47 -50.70
N LYS A 667 -33.39 -17.05 -50.66
CA LYS A 667 -33.85 -15.66 -50.84
C LYS A 667 -33.98 -14.88 -49.53
N LEU A 668 -33.58 -15.45 -48.40
CA LEU A 668 -33.80 -14.85 -47.09
C LEU A 668 -32.73 -13.82 -46.74
N ILE A 669 -33.08 -12.88 -45.86
CA ILE A 669 -32.20 -11.86 -45.27
C ILE A 669 -32.66 -11.54 -43.85
N LEU A 670 -31.72 -11.17 -42.98
CA LEU A 670 -32.01 -10.62 -41.65
C LEU A 670 -31.98 -9.09 -41.71
N ARG A 671 -32.94 -8.45 -41.04
CA ARG A 671 -32.98 -7.00 -40.86
C ARG A 671 -33.02 -6.65 -39.39
N GLY A 672 -32.19 -5.71 -38.98
CA GLY A 672 -32.26 -5.11 -37.65
C GLY A 672 -33.28 -3.98 -37.63
N GLU A 673 -34.09 -3.93 -36.57
CA GLU A 673 -35.03 -2.85 -36.31
C GLU A 673 -34.98 -2.45 -34.83
N LEU A 674 -35.00 -1.15 -34.57
CA LEU A 674 -35.20 -0.63 -33.23
C LEU A 674 -36.71 -0.59 -32.94
N VAL A 675 -37.15 -1.39 -31.97
CA VAL A 675 -38.54 -1.40 -31.49
C VAL A 675 -38.65 -0.40 -30.35
N GLU A 676 -38.92 0.86 -30.70
CA GLU A 676 -38.93 2.01 -29.76
C GLU A 676 -39.78 1.76 -28.52
N LEU A 677 -41.00 1.21 -28.67
CA LEU A 677 -41.91 0.98 -27.54
C LEU A 677 -41.32 0.09 -26.43
N ASN A 678 -40.42 -0.83 -26.81
CA ASN A 678 -39.81 -1.81 -25.92
C ASN A 678 -38.32 -1.56 -25.66
N HIS A 679 -37.77 -0.45 -26.20
CA HIS A 679 -36.34 -0.15 -26.19
C HIS A 679 -35.47 -1.37 -26.58
N ALA A 680 -35.89 -2.08 -27.63
CA ALA A 680 -35.31 -3.36 -28.02
C ALA A 680 -34.74 -3.32 -29.43
N LEU A 681 -33.54 -3.87 -29.63
CA LEU A 681 -33.01 -4.19 -30.94
C LEU A 681 -33.47 -5.59 -31.33
N ARG A 682 -34.31 -5.66 -32.36
CA ARG A 682 -34.85 -6.89 -32.90
C ARG A 682 -34.24 -7.20 -34.25
N ILE A 683 -34.05 -8.47 -34.54
CA ILE A 683 -33.76 -8.96 -35.88
C ILE A 683 -34.92 -9.78 -36.41
N THR A 684 -35.30 -9.55 -37.66
CA THR A 684 -36.43 -10.19 -38.32
C THR A 684 -35.99 -10.79 -39.66
N VAL A 685 -36.44 -12.01 -39.94
CA VAL A 685 -36.23 -12.71 -41.19
C VAL A 685 -37.23 -12.19 -42.22
N GLY A 686 -36.72 -11.76 -43.36
CA GLY A 686 -37.54 -11.45 -44.54
C GLY A 686 -36.95 -12.01 -45.82
N GLU A 687 -37.53 -11.63 -46.94
CA GLU A 687 -37.00 -11.94 -48.27
C GLU A 687 -36.20 -10.75 -48.82
N VAL A 688 -35.17 -11.02 -49.61
CA VAL A 688 -34.39 -10.00 -50.31
C VAL A 688 -35.27 -9.29 -51.34
N ASN A 689 -35.25 -7.97 -51.33
CA ASN A 689 -36.01 -7.12 -52.25
C ASN A 689 -35.10 -6.03 -52.86
N CYS A 690 -35.67 -5.22 -53.75
CA CYS A 690 -34.91 -4.17 -54.44
C CYS A 690 -34.32 -3.11 -53.51
N ALA A 691 -34.95 -2.82 -52.37
CA ALA A 691 -34.41 -1.84 -51.42
C ALA A 691 -33.10 -2.34 -50.78
N ASP A 692 -32.95 -3.65 -50.55
CA ASP A 692 -31.69 -4.20 -50.02
C ASP A 692 -30.55 -4.08 -51.05
N VAL A 693 -30.86 -4.28 -52.34
CA VAL A 693 -29.89 -4.13 -53.43
C VAL A 693 -29.51 -2.67 -53.63
N GLU A 694 -30.49 -1.77 -53.57
CA GLU A 694 -30.26 -0.32 -53.63
C GLU A 694 -29.37 0.16 -52.49
N LEU A 695 -29.59 -0.35 -51.27
CA LEU A 695 -28.81 -0.03 -50.07
C LEU A 695 -27.31 -0.33 -50.23
N VAL A 696 -26.97 -1.44 -50.88
CA VAL A 696 -25.58 -1.80 -51.20
C VAL A 696 -25.05 -1.01 -52.38
N ARG A 697 -25.86 -0.83 -53.43
CA ARG A 697 -25.50 -0.03 -54.60
C ARG A 697 -25.10 1.40 -54.23
N LEU A 698 -25.87 2.06 -53.36
CA LEU A 698 -25.62 3.43 -52.91
C LEU A 698 -24.29 3.60 -52.14
N ARG A 699 -23.68 2.48 -51.71
CA ARG A 699 -22.43 2.47 -50.93
C ARG A 699 -21.25 1.88 -51.69
N LEU A 700 -21.41 1.54 -52.96
CA LEU A 700 -20.32 1.04 -53.79
C LEU A 700 -19.09 1.98 -53.74
N GLY A 701 -17.92 1.40 -53.53
CA GLY A 701 -16.65 2.11 -53.40
C GLY A 701 -16.34 2.59 -51.99
N GLN A 702 -17.26 2.48 -51.04
CA GLN A 702 -16.96 2.72 -49.63
C GLN A 702 -16.02 1.62 -49.10
N ARG A 703 -15.05 2.03 -48.28
CA ARG A 703 -14.03 1.16 -47.70
C ARG A 703 -13.88 1.45 -46.22
N GLY A 704 -13.70 0.41 -45.43
CA GLY A 704 -13.43 0.53 -44.01
C GLY A 704 -13.92 -0.67 -43.23
N PRO A 705 -13.51 -0.80 -41.97
CA PRO A 705 -13.93 -1.91 -41.10
C PRO A 705 -15.41 -1.84 -40.72
N ARG A 706 -16.10 -0.71 -40.95
CA ARG A 706 -17.46 -0.42 -40.45
C ARG A 706 -18.36 0.18 -41.53
N VAL A 707 -18.55 -0.55 -42.63
CA VAL A 707 -19.36 -0.06 -43.75
C VAL A 707 -20.64 -0.86 -43.86
N ASN A 708 -21.79 -0.20 -43.69
CA ASN A 708 -23.07 -0.81 -43.97
C ASN A 708 -23.13 -1.24 -45.45
N GLY A 709 -23.67 -2.42 -45.75
CA GLY A 709 -23.79 -2.94 -47.11
C GLY A 709 -22.59 -3.77 -47.62
N ASP A 710 -21.53 -3.90 -46.83
CA ASP A 710 -20.48 -4.91 -47.00
C ASP A 710 -21.02 -6.24 -46.46
N VAL A 711 -21.61 -7.06 -47.35
CA VAL A 711 -22.33 -8.29 -46.97
C VAL A 711 -21.43 -9.52 -46.94
N ASN A 712 -20.26 -9.45 -47.56
CA ASN A 712 -19.26 -10.51 -47.47
C ASN A 712 -18.23 -10.26 -46.36
N ASN A 713 -18.29 -9.11 -45.69
CA ASN A 713 -17.42 -8.67 -44.60
C ASN A 713 -15.94 -8.62 -45.00
N ASP A 714 -15.62 -8.23 -46.24
CA ASP A 714 -14.24 -8.07 -46.69
C ASP A 714 -13.69 -6.64 -46.53
N GLY A 715 -14.51 -5.75 -45.95
CA GLY A 715 -14.14 -4.37 -45.63
C GLY A 715 -14.27 -3.41 -46.82
N VAL A 716 -14.80 -3.86 -47.95
CA VAL A 716 -15.04 -3.05 -49.14
C VAL A 716 -16.44 -3.32 -49.67
N VAL A 717 -17.25 -2.27 -49.84
CA VAL A 717 -18.53 -2.42 -50.55
C VAL A 717 -18.26 -2.36 -52.05
N ASP A 718 -18.34 -3.51 -52.72
CA ASP A 718 -18.13 -3.59 -54.16
C ASP A 718 -19.16 -4.47 -54.90
N VAL A 719 -18.87 -4.75 -56.17
CA VAL A 719 -19.75 -5.52 -57.06
C VAL A 719 -20.00 -6.94 -56.56
N ARG A 720 -19.13 -7.49 -55.70
CA ARG A 720 -19.28 -8.81 -55.08
C ARG A 720 -20.41 -8.78 -54.05
N ASP A 721 -20.48 -7.73 -53.22
CA ASP A 721 -21.58 -7.51 -52.28
C ASP A 721 -22.92 -7.37 -53.01
N LEU A 722 -22.92 -6.52 -54.03
CA LEU A 722 -24.09 -6.31 -54.87
C LEU A 722 -24.53 -7.63 -55.54
N ALA A 723 -23.59 -8.42 -56.05
CA ALA A 723 -23.88 -9.71 -56.67
C ALA A 723 -24.38 -10.76 -55.67
N ILE A 724 -23.92 -10.73 -54.40
CA ILE A 724 -24.42 -11.64 -53.35
C ILE A 724 -25.89 -11.36 -53.08
N LEU A 725 -26.29 -10.10 -52.93
CA LEU A 725 -27.70 -9.74 -52.71
C LEU A 725 -28.55 -9.92 -53.97
N ALA A 726 -28.09 -9.46 -55.14
CA ALA A 726 -28.87 -9.52 -56.38
C ALA A 726 -29.23 -10.96 -56.77
N ARG A 727 -28.33 -11.93 -56.55
CA ARG A 727 -28.61 -13.37 -56.79
C ARG A 727 -29.71 -13.95 -55.90
N LYS A 728 -30.08 -13.26 -54.81
CA LYS A 728 -31.11 -13.68 -53.86
C LYS A 728 -32.48 -13.09 -54.16
N LEU A 729 -32.59 -12.18 -55.13
CA LEU A 729 -33.87 -11.61 -55.53
C LEU A 729 -34.84 -12.70 -56.06
N PRO A 730 -36.16 -12.51 -55.91
CA PRO A 730 -37.15 -13.33 -56.59
C PRO A 730 -36.95 -13.32 -58.11
N ALA A 731 -37.22 -14.46 -58.76
CA ALA A 731 -37.16 -14.55 -60.22
C ALA A 731 -38.13 -13.53 -60.86
N GLY A 732 -37.65 -12.80 -61.86
CA GLY A 732 -38.42 -11.75 -62.53
C GLY A 732 -38.43 -10.39 -61.80
N ALA A 733 -37.73 -10.26 -60.66
CA ALA A 733 -37.57 -8.96 -60.01
C ALA A 733 -36.85 -7.97 -60.95
N ALA A 734 -37.44 -6.79 -61.13
CA ALA A 734 -36.85 -5.68 -61.87
C ALA A 734 -36.80 -4.47 -60.93
N CYS A 735 -35.59 -4.09 -60.52
CA CYS A 735 -35.39 -2.93 -59.65
C CYS A 735 -35.22 -1.67 -60.50
N SER A 736 -35.98 -0.61 -60.18
CA SER A 736 -36.23 0.54 -61.06
C SER A 736 -35.19 1.67 -61.01
N PHE A 737 -33.96 1.35 -60.61
CA PHE A 737 -32.93 2.33 -60.26
C PHE A 737 -31.80 2.43 -61.28
#